data_AF-A0A970XR32-F1
#
_entry.id   AF-A0A970XR32-F1
#
_cell.length_a   1.000
_cell.length_b   1.000
_cell.length_c   1.000
_cell.angle_alpha   90.00
_cell.angle_beta   90.00
_cell.angle_gamma   90.00
#
_symmetry.space_group_name_H-M   'P 1'
#
loop_
_entity.id
_entity.type
_entity.pdbx_description
1 polymer ?
#
loop_
_entity_poly.entity_id
_entity_poly.type
_entity_poly.pdbx_seq_one_letter_code
_entity_poly.pdbx_strand_id
1 'polypeptide(L)'
;MTSKGGNIVNCPKCGASSPDNVRFCPSCGNELITQIAWCLACNAELRPGTRFCGKCGQPVEAGADTRVGPGKADSIQVSAGGAAIIADRPPLSWGNLLKLIWKNTWQGLLKSLPMMIIIFVISMIVHTYMLVFVNEGFGSGTWMGRQLLATQGNVISATILWMLISGMVFQAIGRIRAVGFNGYVSEVVNLPQEMTAYVKEAGRDGVVLFLAGVGLALIISGVMSDVGNIFLAAGVVGLFASPVGRVIALLLQTAWTTIMSQFAPNQTKVIAKFGIVSAYLSIVGSALGFALAAILPVGPLIGFLLLVVLAVMTYNNNKPGTGQTSALILIVAAGIVLLRAKGVLADDGGWQEAGGTLSSWAGSEGSIRAVLHGLGPSMGAAVGPALSNSLSGISPNDFATADNSDDEGDDGGSGDGGYDDNTGDWSDEGRPDSAADETSSDADDTGDSQDTSQEGEESSDGEGDDNQYDEDGYDQDGYDRDGYDRDGFNRNGYDRDGYNRDGYDSSGFDRDGFNSEGLDRDGFYSNGFDKEGYDRNGFDAEGYDRSGLNQEGFDREGYDKDGFNSNGLDREGYDRDGFDQQGYDRNGYDRQGYDSWGYDKDGFDSDGYDQQGYDRDGYDGSGRDSNGYDKSGYDESGYDKNGFDKNGYDSWGYDKNGYDKDGWDQYGYDRNGFDGNGRDIDGFDRNGLDRNGFNRDGVNKDGKTREEVLAEIKERMEKSQKESADASSSAWWWDKAA
;
A
#
# COMPACT_ATOMS: atom_id res chain seq x y z
N MET A 1 35.59 57.77 21.41
CA MET A 1 36.52 56.86 20.71
C MET A 1 36.89 55.75 21.67
N THR A 2 36.42 54.53 21.42
CA THR A 2 36.72 53.34 22.20
C THR A 2 36.98 52.19 21.23
N SER A 3 38.03 51.40 21.47
CA SER A 3 38.50 50.41 20.50
C SER A 3 37.62 49.17 20.53
N LYS A 4 37.07 48.75 19.37
CA LYS A 4 36.64 47.36 19.22
C LYS A 4 37.87 46.47 19.30
N GLY A 5 37.85 45.43 20.13
CA GLY A 5 38.90 44.41 20.15
C GLY A 5 38.84 43.57 18.88
N GLY A 6 39.85 43.69 18.01
CA GLY A 6 40.09 42.70 16.95
C GLY A 6 40.69 41.44 17.55
N ASN A 7 40.48 40.28 16.92
CA ASN A 7 41.06 39.04 17.46
C ASN A 7 42.57 39.02 17.25
N ILE A 8 43.27 38.34 18.16
CA ILE A 8 44.72 38.21 18.13
C ILE A 8 45.07 36.80 17.66
N VAL A 9 45.86 36.70 16.59
CA VAL A 9 46.43 35.46 16.08
C VAL A 9 47.91 35.36 16.45
N ASN A 10 48.35 34.20 16.92
CA ASN A 10 49.76 33.96 17.23
C ASN A 10 50.46 33.34 16.02
N CYS A 11 51.61 33.90 15.62
CA CYS A 11 52.36 33.41 14.48
C CYS A 11 52.92 32.00 14.73
N PRO A 12 52.59 30.98 13.91
CA PRO A 12 52.99 29.60 14.16
C PRO A 12 54.51 29.35 14.02
N LYS A 13 55.27 30.30 13.46
CA LYS A 13 56.72 30.19 13.27
C LYS A 13 57.57 30.81 14.39
N CYS A 14 57.03 31.77 15.14
CA CYS A 14 57.79 32.49 16.18
C CYS A 14 57.01 32.78 17.48
N GLY A 15 55.75 32.38 17.58
CA GLY A 15 54.88 32.62 18.73
C GLY A 15 54.39 34.06 18.91
N ALA A 16 54.92 35.03 18.16
CA ALA A 16 54.55 36.44 18.28
C ALA A 16 53.08 36.68 17.92
N SER A 17 52.36 37.34 18.82
CA SER A 17 50.98 37.79 18.63
C SER A 17 50.86 38.88 17.57
N SER A 18 49.76 38.89 16.82
CA SER A 18 49.47 39.88 15.78
C SER A 18 47.94 40.01 15.58
N PRO A 19 47.43 41.15 15.07
CA PRO A 19 46.02 41.29 14.73
C PRO A 19 45.59 40.29 13.64
N ASP A 20 44.33 39.84 13.68
CA ASP A 20 43.71 38.96 12.68
C ASP A 20 43.71 39.52 11.25
N ASN A 21 43.87 40.84 11.08
CA ASN A 21 43.81 41.52 9.78
C ASN A 21 45.16 41.72 9.05
N VAL A 22 46.31 41.32 9.63
CA VAL A 22 47.62 41.47 8.96
C VAL A 22 48.03 40.21 8.19
N ARG A 23 48.44 40.39 6.93
CA ARG A 23 48.74 39.29 6.00
C ARG A 23 50.10 38.59 6.23
N PHE A 24 51.00 39.23 6.96
CA PHE A 24 52.32 38.70 7.33
C PHE A 24 52.63 39.06 8.78
N CYS A 25 53.30 38.17 9.50
CA CYS A 25 53.75 38.42 10.86
C CYS A 25 54.84 39.52 10.87
N PRO A 26 54.61 40.68 11.51
CA PRO A 26 55.56 41.79 11.52
C PRO A 26 56.88 41.44 12.23
N SER A 27 56.91 40.40 13.07
CA SER A 27 58.10 39.99 13.83
C SER A 27 59.01 39.01 13.09
N CYS A 28 58.54 38.30 12.05
CA CYS A 28 59.36 37.28 11.36
C CYS A 28 59.06 37.09 9.86
N GLY A 29 58.16 37.89 9.27
CA GLY A 29 57.84 37.85 7.84
C GLY A 29 57.08 36.60 7.36
N ASN A 30 56.67 35.70 8.26
CA ASN A 30 55.85 34.54 7.87
C ASN A 30 54.46 34.98 7.42
N GLU A 31 53.94 34.41 6.34
CA GLU A 31 52.56 34.69 5.91
C GLU A 31 51.56 34.23 6.98
N LEU A 32 50.53 35.05 7.19
CA LEU A 32 49.39 34.79 8.05
C LEU A 32 48.18 34.84 7.13
N ILE A 33 47.79 33.67 6.61
CA ILE A 33 46.86 33.56 5.48
C ILE A 33 45.45 34.01 5.92
N THR A 34 45.09 35.23 5.54
CA THR A 34 43.74 35.75 5.71
C THR A 34 42.82 35.29 4.58
N GLN A 35 41.64 34.84 4.99
CA GLN A 35 40.73 33.94 4.27
C GLN A 35 40.33 34.37 2.85
N ILE A 36 40.37 33.43 1.90
CA ILE A 36 39.78 33.56 0.55
C ILE A 36 38.32 33.10 0.64
N ALA A 37 37.38 33.94 0.17
CA ALA A 37 35.95 33.64 0.22
C ALA A 37 35.42 33.07 -1.11
N TRP A 38 34.37 32.24 -1.04
CA TRP A 38 33.78 31.54 -2.19
C TRP A 38 32.26 31.73 -2.23
N CYS A 39 31.72 31.94 -3.44
CA CYS A 39 30.29 32.13 -3.64
C CYS A 39 29.52 30.81 -3.56
N LEU A 40 28.71 30.63 -2.52
CA LEU A 40 27.96 29.39 -2.26
C LEU A 40 26.99 29.00 -3.39
N ALA A 41 26.53 29.95 -4.22
CA ALA A 41 25.61 29.68 -5.33
C ALA A 41 26.28 29.19 -6.63
N CYS A 42 27.60 29.37 -6.82
CA CYS A 42 28.27 29.00 -8.10
C CYS A 42 29.75 28.60 -7.99
N ASN A 43 30.27 28.48 -6.77
CA ASN A 43 31.65 28.16 -6.40
C ASN A 43 32.72 29.03 -7.09
N ALA A 44 32.41 30.29 -7.38
CA ALA A 44 33.37 31.28 -7.85
C ALA A 44 34.17 31.88 -6.69
N GLU A 45 35.46 32.10 -6.90
CA GLU A 45 36.31 32.90 -6.01
C GLU A 45 35.77 34.34 -5.91
N LEU A 46 35.62 34.85 -4.69
CA LEU A 46 35.16 36.20 -4.41
C LEU A 46 36.34 37.11 -4.05
N ARG A 47 36.41 38.28 -4.67
CA ARG A 47 37.36 39.32 -4.25
C ARG A 47 36.91 39.91 -2.90
N PRO A 48 37.80 40.11 -1.92
CA PRO A 48 37.45 40.71 -0.64
C PRO A 48 36.69 42.03 -0.79
N GLY A 49 35.60 42.19 -0.03
CA GLY A 49 34.74 43.38 -0.07
C GLY A 49 33.77 43.48 -1.25
N THR A 50 33.62 42.44 -2.09
CA THR A 50 32.56 42.42 -3.13
C THR A 50 31.18 42.15 -2.51
N ARG A 51 30.18 42.96 -2.88
CA ARG A 51 28.78 42.80 -2.42
C ARG A 51 27.94 41.86 -3.29
N PHE A 52 28.36 41.59 -4.53
CA PHE A 52 27.70 40.66 -5.46
C PHE A 52 28.74 39.80 -6.18
N CYS A 53 28.40 38.54 -6.46
CA CYS A 53 29.28 37.62 -7.19
C CYS A 53 29.33 37.97 -8.68
N GLY A 54 30.53 38.32 -9.17
CA GLY A 54 30.74 38.67 -10.58
C GLY A 54 30.53 37.54 -11.62
N LYS A 55 30.21 36.32 -11.20
CA LYS A 55 29.91 35.17 -12.08
C LYS A 55 28.41 34.83 -12.17
N CYS A 56 27.66 34.99 -11.09
CA CYS A 56 26.23 34.60 -11.01
C CYS A 56 25.27 35.69 -10.51
N GLY A 57 25.77 36.86 -10.12
CA GLY A 57 24.97 38.01 -9.68
C GLY A 57 24.41 37.95 -8.25
N GLN A 58 24.53 36.83 -7.52
CA GLN A 58 23.99 36.74 -6.16
C GLN A 58 24.68 37.69 -5.16
N PRO A 59 23.94 38.22 -4.17
CA PRO A 59 24.51 39.02 -3.07
C PRO A 59 25.39 38.18 -2.16
N VAL A 60 26.53 38.73 -1.76
CA VAL A 60 27.59 38.01 -1.01
C VAL A 60 27.25 37.88 0.48
N GLU A 61 26.54 38.86 1.04
CA GLU A 61 26.13 38.90 2.47
C GLU A 61 25.18 37.75 2.85
N ALA A 62 24.57 37.07 1.87
CA ALA A 62 23.71 35.89 2.07
C ALA A 62 24.37 34.56 1.65
N GLY A 63 25.65 34.55 1.23
CA GLY A 63 26.16 33.44 0.41
C GLY A 63 27.69 33.31 0.26
N ALA A 64 28.47 33.56 1.31
CA ALA A 64 29.92 33.34 1.32
C ALA A 64 30.38 32.35 2.41
N ASP A 65 31.17 31.35 2.02
CA ASP A 65 32.05 30.63 2.96
C ASP A 65 33.46 31.23 2.88
N THR A 66 34.13 31.35 4.04
CA THR A 66 35.47 31.90 4.20
C THR A 66 36.50 30.84 4.61
N ARG A 67 36.13 29.56 4.64
CA ARG A 67 37.05 28.45 4.92
C ARG A 67 37.92 28.15 3.69
N VAL A 68 39.09 27.57 3.96
CA VAL A 68 40.25 27.48 3.04
C VAL A 68 39.89 26.91 1.66
N GLY A 69 40.24 27.66 0.60
CA GLY A 69 40.01 27.26 -0.79
C GLY A 69 40.92 26.13 -1.31
N PRO A 70 40.58 25.49 -2.45
CA PRO A 70 41.28 24.32 -2.94
C PRO A 70 42.69 24.65 -3.48
N GLY A 71 43.70 24.04 -2.87
CA GLY A 71 45.07 24.05 -3.40
C GLY A 71 45.20 23.26 -4.71
N LYS A 72 46.20 23.59 -5.53
CA LYS A 72 46.57 22.77 -6.69
C LYS A 72 47.02 21.38 -6.22
N ALA A 73 46.73 20.37 -7.05
CA ALA A 73 47.02 18.98 -6.74
C ALA A 73 48.52 18.69 -6.62
N ASP A 74 48.90 18.01 -5.54
CA ASP A 74 49.90 16.93 -5.56
C ASP A 74 49.68 15.97 -4.38
N SER A 75 49.94 14.67 -4.59
CA SER A 75 49.99 13.59 -3.59
C SER A 75 48.88 13.48 -2.53
N ILE A 76 47.81 12.73 -2.86
CA ILE A 76 47.05 11.80 -2.00
C ILE A 76 46.99 12.13 -0.48
N GLN A 77 46.02 12.95 -0.09
CA GLN A 77 45.24 12.76 1.14
C GLN A 77 43.76 12.76 0.76
N VAL A 78 43.04 11.68 1.03
CA VAL A 78 41.60 11.59 0.75
C VAL A 78 40.83 12.14 1.95
N SER A 79 40.72 13.47 2.02
CA SER A 79 39.70 14.12 2.83
C SER A 79 38.34 13.99 2.12
N ALA A 80 37.32 13.54 2.84
CA ALA A 80 36.01 13.27 2.26
C ALA A 80 35.34 14.55 1.73
N GLY A 81 35.03 14.57 0.43
CA GLY A 81 34.41 15.71 -0.23
C GLY A 81 32.98 15.98 0.27
N GLY A 82 32.81 16.99 1.12
CA GLY A 82 31.49 17.44 1.58
C GLY A 82 30.95 16.78 2.84
N ALA A 83 31.69 15.86 3.47
CA ALA A 83 31.40 15.38 4.82
C ALA A 83 31.97 16.35 5.86
N ALA A 84 31.39 17.54 5.97
CA ALA A 84 31.63 18.38 7.15
C ALA A 84 31.12 17.62 8.38
N ILE A 85 31.96 17.48 9.41
CA ILE A 85 31.57 16.81 10.66
C ILE A 85 30.50 17.67 11.33
N ILE A 86 29.23 17.26 11.18
CA ILE A 86 28.10 17.83 11.94
C ILE A 86 28.15 17.22 13.35
N ALA A 87 29.14 17.65 14.12
CA ALA A 87 29.02 17.62 15.57
C ALA A 87 27.89 18.58 15.98
N ASP A 88 27.11 18.18 16.98
CA ASP A 88 26.13 19.00 17.67
C ASP A 88 25.09 19.70 16.79
N ARG A 89 24.20 18.88 16.20
CA ARG A 89 22.79 19.26 15.99
C ARG A 89 21.89 18.20 16.67
N PRO A 90 20.91 18.59 17.50
CA PRO A 90 19.92 17.65 18.00
C PRO A 90 19.04 17.12 16.85
N PRO A 91 18.55 15.86 16.91
CA PRO A 91 17.64 15.34 15.90
C PRO A 91 16.28 16.07 15.98
N LEU A 92 15.70 16.42 14.83
CA LEU A 92 14.36 17.01 14.80
C LEU A 92 13.33 16.01 15.34
N SER A 93 12.33 16.51 16.06
CA SER A 93 11.15 15.73 16.38
C SER A 93 10.40 15.32 15.10
N TRP A 94 9.86 14.10 15.07
CA TRP A 94 9.09 13.59 13.93
C TRP A 94 7.99 14.55 13.46
N GLY A 95 7.31 15.24 14.38
CA GLY A 95 6.28 16.22 14.04
C GLY A 95 6.81 17.42 13.24
N ASN A 96 7.99 17.94 13.58
CA ASN A 96 8.60 19.05 12.83
C ASN A 96 9.16 18.58 11.48
N LEU A 97 9.74 17.38 11.46
CA LEU A 97 10.24 16.74 10.24
C LEU A 97 9.11 16.48 9.22
N LEU A 98 8.01 15.88 9.66
CA LEU A 98 6.83 15.61 8.83
C LEU A 98 6.18 16.90 8.33
N LYS A 99 6.08 17.96 9.17
CA LYS A 99 5.58 19.28 8.74
C LYS A 99 6.46 19.90 7.64
N LEU A 100 7.79 19.81 7.74
CA LEU A 100 8.71 20.33 6.74
C LEU A 100 8.56 19.58 5.40
N ILE A 101 8.56 18.24 5.45
CA ILE A 101 8.36 17.39 4.27
C ILE A 101 7.00 17.71 3.63
N TRP A 102 5.91 17.66 4.40
CA TRP A 102 4.55 17.91 3.89
C TRP A 102 4.43 19.26 3.20
N LYS A 103 4.92 20.34 3.84
CA LYS A 103 4.90 21.69 3.29
C LYS A 103 5.65 21.79 1.96
N ASN A 104 6.89 21.31 1.90
CA ASN A 104 7.71 21.42 0.70
C ASN A 104 7.25 20.45 -0.40
N THR A 105 6.78 19.25 -0.04
CA THR A 105 6.23 18.27 -0.99
C THR A 105 4.92 18.75 -1.61
N TRP A 106 3.97 19.25 -0.81
CA TRP A 106 2.70 19.75 -1.33
C TRP A 106 2.89 20.97 -2.25
N GLN A 107 3.74 21.92 -1.86
CA GLN A 107 4.06 23.08 -2.70
C GLN A 107 4.86 22.72 -3.96
N GLY A 108 5.76 21.75 -3.89
CA GLY A 108 6.50 21.26 -5.05
C GLY A 108 5.62 20.51 -6.05
N LEU A 109 4.68 19.69 -5.56
CA LEU A 109 3.74 18.93 -6.36
C LEU A 109 2.72 19.86 -7.06
N LEU A 110 2.13 20.82 -6.34
CA LEU A 110 1.23 21.82 -6.94
C LEU A 110 1.93 22.66 -8.03
N LYS A 111 3.20 23.05 -7.83
CA LYS A 111 4.00 23.75 -8.87
C LYS A 111 4.36 22.84 -10.05
N SER A 112 4.46 21.53 -9.81
CA SER A 112 4.73 20.53 -10.85
C SER A 112 3.49 20.10 -11.63
N LEU A 113 2.28 20.38 -11.13
CA LEU A 113 1.01 19.87 -11.66
C LEU A 113 0.81 20.06 -13.19
N PRO A 114 1.16 21.20 -13.82
CA PRO A 114 1.09 21.32 -15.28
C PRO A 114 2.04 20.36 -16.02
N MET A 115 3.25 20.13 -15.48
CA MET A 115 4.19 19.15 -16.02
C MET A 115 3.70 17.71 -15.77
N MET A 116 3.09 17.44 -14.61
CA MET A 116 2.48 16.14 -14.31
C MET A 116 1.39 15.79 -15.31
N ILE A 117 0.48 16.72 -15.63
CA ILE A 117 -0.58 16.49 -16.62
C ILE A 117 0.01 16.19 -18.01
N ILE A 118 1.04 16.94 -18.45
CA ILE A 118 1.70 16.70 -19.73
C ILE A 118 2.37 15.32 -19.77
N ILE A 119 3.09 14.94 -18.71
CA ILE A 119 3.78 13.64 -18.64
C ILE A 119 2.78 12.49 -18.51
N PHE A 120 1.66 12.69 -17.79
CA PHE A 120 0.55 11.75 -17.71
C PHE A 120 -0.05 11.48 -19.09
N VAL A 121 -0.43 12.52 -19.84
CA VAL A 121 -1.01 12.38 -21.19
C VAL A 121 -0.03 11.73 -22.17
N ILE A 122 1.25 12.12 -22.15
CA ILE A 122 2.28 11.48 -22.99
C ILE A 122 2.46 10.01 -22.61
N SER A 123 2.50 9.69 -21.32
CA SER A 123 2.61 8.30 -20.85
C SER A 123 1.38 7.47 -21.23
N MET A 124 0.16 8.02 -21.13
CA MET A 124 -1.07 7.33 -21.53
C MET A 124 -1.03 6.97 -23.01
N ILE A 125 -0.62 7.91 -23.86
CA ILE A 125 -0.49 7.69 -25.32
C ILE A 125 0.59 6.63 -25.61
N VAL A 126 1.77 6.73 -24.99
CA VAL A 126 2.87 5.77 -25.22
C VAL A 126 2.52 4.38 -24.69
N HIS A 127 1.93 4.28 -23.49
CA HIS A 127 1.51 3.02 -22.89
C HIS A 127 0.41 2.34 -23.72
N THR A 128 -0.64 3.08 -24.10
CA THR A 128 -1.72 2.55 -24.95
C THR A 128 -1.16 2.12 -26.31
N TYR A 129 -0.27 2.90 -26.92
CA TYR A 129 0.39 2.52 -28.17
C TYR A 129 1.21 1.23 -28.03
N MET A 130 2.00 1.11 -26.96
CA MET A 130 2.82 -0.09 -26.73
C MET A 130 1.96 -1.32 -26.42
N LEU A 131 0.85 -1.17 -25.68
CA LEU A 131 -0.11 -2.25 -25.40
C LEU A 131 -0.84 -2.71 -26.66
N VAL A 132 -1.39 -1.77 -27.45
CA VAL A 132 -2.25 -2.08 -28.60
C VAL A 132 -1.44 -2.53 -29.82
N PHE A 133 -0.36 -1.82 -30.19
CA PHE A 133 0.35 -2.03 -31.46
C PHE A 133 1.69 -2.78 -31.34
N VAL A 134 2.29 -2.83 -30.15
CA VAL A 134 3.63 -3.43 -29.96
C VAL A 134 3.56 -4.70 -29.11
N ASN A 135 2.54 -4.82 -28.27
CA ASN A 135 2.24 -6.01 -27.48
C ASN A 135 1.07 -6.82 -28.06
N GLU A 136 0.31 -6.30 -29.03
CA GLU A 136 -0.94 -6.89 -29.53
C GLU A 136 -1.85 -7.32 -28.38
N GLY A 137 -2.37 -6.33 -27.63
CA GLY A 137 -3.35 -6.57 -26.58
C GLY A 137 -2.75 -7.13 -25.29
N PHE A 138 -3.50 -8.00 -24.62
CA PHE A 138 -3.19 -8.47 -23.27
C PHE A 138 -2.50 -9.85 -23.25
N GLY A 139 -2.84 -10.77 -24.16
CA GLY A 139 -2.46 -12.19 -24.09
C GLY A 139 -1.03 -12.55 -24.53
N SER A 140 -0.34 -11.73 -25.31
CA SER A 140 0.87 -12.10 -26.09
C SER A 140 2.09 -12.64 -25.32
N GLY A 141 2.07 -12.68 -23.99
CA GLY A 141 3.08 -13.35 -23.16
C GLY A 141 4.50 -12.80 -23.29
N THR A 142 4.70 -11.66 -23.94
CA THR A 142 6.05 -11.12 -24.21
C THR A 142 6.76 -10.71 -22.90
N TRP A 143 8.07 -10.49 -22.99
CA TRP A 143 8.81 -9.84 -21.90
C TRP A 143 8.30 -8.40 -21.65
N MET A 144 7.89 -7.69 -22.71
CA MET A 144 7.42 -6.31 -22.60
C MET A 144 6.06 -6.22 -21.89
N GLY A 145 5.09 -7.04 -22.29
CA GLY A 145 3.75 -7.07 -21.67
C GLY A 145 3.82 -7.28 -20.16
N ARG A 146 4.51 -8.36 -19.76
CA ARG A 146 4.64 -8.79 -18.36
C ARG A 146 5.40 -7.84 -17.44
N GLN A 147 6.27 -6.98 -18.01
CA GLN A 147 7.23 -6.17 -17.23
C GLN A 147 6.96 -4.66 -17.32
N LEU A 148 6.52 -4.15 -18.49
CA LEU A 148 6.36 -2.71 -18.77
C LEU A 148 4.89 -2.27 -18.90
N LEU A 149 3.98 -3.17 -19.29
CA LEU A 149 2.61 -2.83 -19.70
C LEU A 149 1.54 -3.38 -18.74
N ALA A 150 1.95 -3.73 -17.52
CA ALA A 150 1.11 -4.23 -16.42
C ALA A 150 0.34 -5.54 -16.67
N THR A 151 0.43 -6.17 -17.84
CA THR A 151 -0.37 -7.36 -18.17
C THR A 151 -0.05 -8.51 -17.20
N GLN A 152 -1.05 -9.35 -16.91
CA GLN A 152 -1.01 -10.39 -15.85
C GLN A 152 -0.97 -9.82 -14.41
N GLY A 153 -1.66 -8.70 -14.16
CA GLY A 153 -1.91 -8.18 -12.81
C GLY A 153 -0.77 -7.37 -12.20
N ASN A 154 0.34 -7.17 -12.92
CA ASN A 154 1.54 -6.47 -12.45
C ASN A 154 1.39 -4.93 -12.40
N VAL A 155 0.17 -4.40 -12.21
CA VAL A 155 -0.16 -2.96 -12.24
C VAL A 155 0.67 -2.16 -11.23
N ILE A 156 0.89 -2.69 -10.02
CA ILE A 156 1.71 -2.05 -8.98
C ILE A 156 3.18 -1.98 -9.42
N SER A 157 3.76 -3.12 -9.86
CA SER A 157 5.15 -3.19 -10.33
C SER A 157 5.39 -2.27 -11.54
N ALA A 158 4.46 -2.23 -12.49
CA ALA A 158 4.53 -1.35 -13.65
C ALA A 158 4.38 0.13 -13.26
N THR A 159 3.47 0.48 -12.36
CA THR A 159 3.31 1.85 -11.84
C THR A 159 4.59 2.35 -11.17
N ILE A 160 5.22 1.51 -10.34
CA ILE A 160 6.50 1.82 -9.69
C ILE A 160 7.62 1.92 -10.73
N LEU A 161 7.68 1.00 -11.70
CA LEU A 161 8.67 1.01 -12.79
C LEU A 161 8.60 2.32 -13.60
N TRP A 162 7.41 2.72 -14.05
CA TRP A 162 7.23 3.96 -14.80
C TRP A 162 7.56 5.21 -13.97
N MET A 163 7.25 5.21 -12.66
CA MET A 163 7.64 6.27 -11.72
C MET A 163 9.17 6.38 -11.55
N LEU A 164 9.87 5.24 -11.50
CA LEU A 164 11.33 5.18 -11.40
C LEU A 164 12.00 5.63 -12.70
N ILE A 165 11.50 5.18 -13.85
CA ILE A 165 11.99 5.58 -15.18
C ILE A 165 11.86 7.10 -15.34
N SER A 166 10.69 7.67 -15.12
CA SER A 166 10.48 9.12 -15.30
C SER A 166 11.25 9.94 -14.27
N GLY A 167 11.29 9.51 -13.00
CA GLY A 167 12.10 10.13 -11.95
C GLY A 167 13.59 10.17 -12.32
N MET A 168 14.17 9.04 -12.74
CA MET A 168 15.57 8.95 -13.16
C MET A 168 15.86 9.78 -14.41
N VAL A 169 15.02 9.73 -15.44
CA VAL A 169 15.21 10.52 -16.67
C VAL A 169 15.20 12.01 -16.39
N PHE A 170 14.26 12.50 -15.57
CA PHE A 170 14.19 13.93 -15.26
C PHE A 170 15.31 14.39 -14.31
N GLN A 171 15.76 13.54 -13.36
CA GLN A 171 16.98 13.83 -12.58
C GLN A 171 18.24 13.86 -13.45
N ALA A 172 18.41 12.90 -14.36
CA ALA A 172 19.55 12.86 -15.28
C ALA A 172 19.57 14.11 -16.17
N ILE A 173 18.43 14.51 -16.75
CA ILE A 173 18.31 15.75 -17.53
C ILE A 173 18.66 16.98 -16.67
N GLY A 174 18.16 17.06 -15.43
CA GLY A 174 18.49 18.14 -14.50
C GLY A 174 19.98 18.21 -14.16
N ARG A 175 20.60 17.07 -13.87
CA ARG A 175 22.03 16.98 -13.51
C ARG A 175 22.94 17.24 -14.71
N ILE A 176 22.65 16.67 -15.87
CA ILE A 176 23.37 16.91 -17.14
C ILE A 176 23.32 18.40 -17.53
N ARG A 177 22.22 19.11 -17.28
CA ARG A 177 22.14 20.57 -17.46
C ARG A 177 23.01 21.37 -16.48
N ALA A 178 23.26 20.84 -15.28
CA ALA A 178 24.04 21.51 -14.24
C ALA A 178 25.56 21.25 -14.32
N VAL A 179 26.00 20.02 -14.60
CA VAL A 179 27.42 19.62 -14.63
C VAL A 179 27.95 19.22 -16.03
N GLY A 180 27.08 19.21 -17.04
CA GLY A 180 27.40 18.72 -18.38
C GLY A 180 27.42 17.18 -18.47
N PHE A 181 27.25 16.63 -19.68
CA PHE A 181 27.18 15.18 -19.89
C PHE A 181 28.43 14.44 -19.38
N ASN A 182 29.62 14.96 -19.70
CA ASN A 182 30.89 14.34 -19.27
C ASN A 182 31.09 14.42 -17.74
N GLY A 183 30.55 15.44 -17.08
CA GLY A 183 30.57 15.56 -15.61
C GLY A 183 29.60 14.58 -14.96
N TYR A 184 28.39 14.44 -15.51
CA TYR A 184 27.43 13.44 -15.06
C TYR A 184 27.97 12.00 -15.20
N VAL A 185 28.62 11.69 -16.32
CA VAL A 185 29.26 10.37 -16.53
C VAL A 185 30.40 10.14 -15.54
N SER A 186 31.23 11.14 -15.20
CA SER A 186 32.29 10.94 -14.21
C SER A 186 31.76 10.80 -12.78
N GLU A 187 30.67 11.49 -12.42
CA GLU A 187 29.96 11.29 -11.15
C GLU A 187 29.45 9.83 -11.02
N VAL A 188 28.79 9.31 -12.07
CA VAL A 188 28.27 7.92 -12.08
C VAL A 188 29.39 6.87 -12.05
N VAL A 189 30.49 7.08 -12.80
CA VAL A 189 31.61 6.13 -12.87
C VAL A 189 32.42 6.06 -11.57
N ASN A 190 32.55 7.17 -10.83
CA ASN A 190 33.28 7.20 -9.57
C ASN A 190 32.47 6.70 -8.36
N LEU A 191 31.14 6.62 -8.48
CA LEU A 191 30.22 6.26 -7.41
C LEU A 191 30.57 4.96 -6.64
N PRO A 192 31.05 3.86 -7.27
CA PRO A 192 31.46 2.66 -6.54
C PRO A 192 32.67 2.87 -5.62
N GLN A 193 33.56 3.81 -5.97
CA GLN A 193 34.71 4.17 -5.15
C GLN A 193 34.29 4.98 -3.91
N GLU A 194 33.30 5.87 -4.06
CA GLU A 194 32.69 6.59 -2.94
C GLU A 194 31.96 5.63 -1.98
N MET A 195 31.12 4.73 -2.50
CA MET A 195 30.47 3.67 -1.71
C MET A 195 31.50 2.83 -0.93
N THR A 196 32.62 2.49 -1.58
CA THR A 196 33.71 1.72 -0.95
C THR A 196 34.41 2.48 0.19
N ALA A 197 34.42 3.82 0.17
CA ALA A 197 34.96 4.63 1.27
C ALA A 197 34.05 4.56 2.50
N TYR A 198 32.74 4.79 2.33
CA TYR A 198 31.76 4.73 3.41
C TYR A 198 31.70 3.36 4.11
N VAL A 199 31.82 2.26 3.36
CA VAL A 199 31.89 0.89 3.94
C VAL A 199 33.11 0.72 4.84
N LYS A 200 34.25 1.32 4.48
CA LYS A 200 35.49 1.24 5.28
C LYS A 200 35.45 2.11 6.53
N GLU A 201 34.73 3.23 6.47
CA GLU A 201 34.61 4.20 7.58
C GLU A 201 33.70 3.69 8.71
N ALA A 202 32.58 3.04 8.39
CA ALA A 202 31.59 2.60 9.39
C ALA A 202 31.94 1.32 10.17
N GLY A 203 32.99 0.58 9.76
CA GLY A 203 33.46 -0.61 10.47
C GLY A 203 32.42 -1.73 10.62
N ARG A 204 32.48 -2.45 11.75
CA ARG A 204 31.69 -3.68 11.98
C ARG A 204 30.18 -3.45 12.03
N ASP A 205 29.74 -2.30 12.55
CA ASP A 205 28.32 -2.01 12.73
C ASP A 205 27.67 -1.52 11.41
N GLY A 206 28.47 -0.88 10.54
CA GLY A 206 28.07 -0.57 9.16
C GLY A 206 27.69 -1.80 8.33
N VAL A 207 28.29 -2.97 8.62
CA VAL A 207 27.93 -4.25 7.97
C VAL A 207 26.53 -4.70 8.37
N VAL A 208 26.09 -4.46 9.61
CA VAL A 208 24.73 -4.80 10.08
C VAL A 208 23.67 -3.98 9.33
N LEU A 209 23.92 -2.68 9.16
CA LEU A 209 23.04 -1.76 8.42
C LEU A 209 22.99 -2.09 6.92
N PHE A 210 24.14 -2.37 6.32
CA PHE A 210 24.24 -2.84 4.93
C PHE A 210 23.44 -4.13 4.72
N LEU A 211 23.63 -5.13 5.58
CA LEU A 211 22.89 -6.39 5.51
C LEU A 211 21.38 -6.20 5.76
N ALA A 212 20.98 -5.31 6.66
CA ALA A 212 19.57 -4.98 6.87
C ALA A 212 18.93 -4.38 5.60
N GLY A 213 19.65 -3.50 4.89
CA GLY A 213 19.24 -3.00 3.57
C GLY A 213 19.06 -4.11 2.53
N VAL A 214 20.05 -5.03 2.43
CA VAL A 214 19.97 -6.21 1.54
C VAL A 214 18.74 -7.05 1.86
N GLY A 215 18.51 -7.38 3.13
CA GLY A 215 17.39 -8.21 3.57
C GLY A 215 16.02 -7.57 3.32
N LEU A 216 15.89 -6.27 3.59
CA LEU A 216 14.66 -5.53 3.34
C LEU A 216 14.32 -5.43 1.85
N ALA A 217 15.31 -5.10 1.00
CA ALA A 217 15.10 -5.04 -0.44
C ALA A 217 14.79 -6.40 -1.06
N LEU A 218 15.40 -7.49 -0.56
CA LEU A 218 15.07 -8.87 -0.95
C LEU A 218 13.65 -9.30 -0.56
N ILE A 219 13.00 -8.63 0.41
CA ILE A 219 11.59 -8.87 0.77
C ILE A 219 10.67 -8.01 -0.10
N ILE A 220 10.98 -6.70 -0.24
CA ILE A 220 10.20 -5.78 -1.09
C ILE A 220 10.18 -6.25 -2.55
N SER A 221 11.26 -6.89 -3.02
CA SER A 221 11.33 -7.45 -4.37
C SER A 221 10.31 -8.57 -4.64
N GLY A 222 9.69 -9.16 -3.62
CA GLY A 222 8.68 -10.22 -3.76
C GLY A 222 7.36 -9.76 -4.38
N VAL A 223 7.07 -8.45 -4.35
CA VAL A 223 5.90 -7.83 -5.03
C VAL A 223 6.28 -7.06 -6.30
N MET A 224 7.53 -7.19 -6.75
CA MET A 224 8.09 -6.52 -7.91
C MET A 224 8.51 -7.54 -8.98
N SER A 225 8.37 -7.16 -10.25
CA SER A 225 8.89 -7.97 -11.36
C SER A 225 10.42 -7.85 -11.45
N ASP A 226 11.10 -8.78 -12.11
CA ASP A 226 12.57 -8.79 -12.23
C ASP A 226 13.13 -7.50 -12.81
N VAL A 227 12.44 -6.93 -13.81
CA VAL A 227 12.79 -5.64 -14.40
C VAL A 227 12.52 -4.50 -13.41
N GLY A 228 11.39 -4.53 -12.68
CA GLY A 228 11.11 -3.60 -11.59
C GLY A 228 12.21 -3.60 -10.52
N ASN A 229 12.76 -4.77 -10.20
CA ASN A 229 13.89 -4.94 -9.28
C ASN A 229 15.19 -4.35 -9.84
N ILE A 230 15.51 -4.55 -11.13
CA ILE A 230 16.67 -3.91 -11.78
C ILE A 230 16.53 -2.37 -11.77
N PHE A 231 15.35 -1.84 -12.06
CA PHE A 231 15.10 -0.39 -12.03
C PHE A 231 15.04 0.18 -10.60
N LEU A 232 14.62 -0.60 -9.59
CA LEU A 232 14.77 -0.23 -8.19
C LEU A 232 16.25 -0.18 -7.79
N ALA A 233 17.06 -1.18 -8.15
CA ALA A 233 18.50 -1.15 -7.91
C ALA A 233 19.14 0.09 -8.56
N ALA A 234 18.88 0.34 -9.85
CA ALA A 234 19.40 1.50 -10.58
C ALA A 234 18.89 2.84 -10.01
N GLY A 235 17.62 2.92 -9.61
CA GLY A 235 17.02 4.13 -9.02
C GLY A 235 17.58 4.44 -7.63
N VAL A 236 17.75 3.41 -6.80
CA VAL A 236 18.41 3.54 -5.48
C VAL A 236 19.87 3.97 -5.64
N VAL A 237 20.60 3.42 -6.63
CA VAL A 237 21.96 3.90 -7.00
C VAL A 237 21.94 5.36 -7.49
N GLY A 238 21.00 5.73 -8.37
CA GLY A 238 20.86 7.10 -8.88
C GLY A 238 20.54 8.12 -7.78
N LEU A 239 19.76 7.72 -6.77
CA LEU A 239 19.45 8.57 -5.62
C LEU A 239 20.71 8.98 -4.84
N PHE A 240 21.73 8.15 -4.69
CA PHE A 240 22.99 8.52 -4.01
C PHE A 240 23.64 9.78 -4.57
N ALA A 241 23.77 9.84 -5.91
CA ALA A 241 24.41 10.95 -6.61
C ALA A 241 23.55 12.23 -6.61
N SER A 242 22.28 12.13 -6.18
CA SER A 242 21.33 13.23 -6.19
C SER A 242 21.30 14.02 -4.86
N PRO A 243 20.89 15.30 -4.89
CA PRO A 243 20.52 16.03 -3.67
C PRO A 243 19.42 15.33 -2.86
N VAL A 244 18.49 14.63 -3.54
CA VAL A 244 17.38 13.90 -2.92
C VAL A 244 17.90 12.75 -2.04
N GLY A 245 18.98 12.08 -2.43
CA GLY A 245 19.61 11.03 -1.63
C GLY A 245 20.18 11.52 -0.31
N ARG A 246 20.65 12.78 -0.24
CA ARG A 246 21.06 13.42 1.02
C ARG A 246 19.88 13.62 1.95
N VAL A 247 18.73 14.07 1.42
CA VAL A 247 17.49 14.20 2.19
C VAL A 247 17.03 12.84 2.69
N ILE A 248 16.91 11.83 1.81
CA ILE A 248 16.49 10.46 2.18
C ILE A 248 17.44 9.85 3.23
N ALA A 249 18.75 10.03 3.11
CA ALA A 249 19.71 9.53 4.09
C ALA A 249 19.58 10.24 5.45
N LEU A 250 19.29 11.55 5.49
CA LEU A 250 18.94 12.25 6.74
C LEU A 250 17.62 11.74 7.35
N LEU A 251 16.62 11.42 6.53
CA LEU A 251 15.36 10.83 7.01
C LEU A 251 15.58 9.44 7.62
N LEU A 252 16.30 8.56 6.92
CA LEU A 252 16.64 7.22 7.40
C LEU A 252 17.52 7.27 8.66
N GLN A 253 18.49 8.20 8.73
CA GLN A 253 19.29 8.44 9.92
C GLN A 253 18.41 8.86 11.10
N THR A 254 17.48 9.80 10.90
CA THR A 254 16.60 10.33 11.96
C THR A 254 15.57 9.29 12.42
N ALA A 255 15.06 8.47 11.49
CA ALA A 255 14.19 7.34 11.82
C ALA A 255 14.96 6.29 12.64
N TRP A 256 16.17 5.92 12.21
CA TRP A 256 17.00 4.94 12.90
C TRP A 256 17.44 5.40 14.30
N THR A 257 17.86 6.66 14.46
CA THR A 257 18.19 7.22 15.78
C THR A 257 16.99 7.29 16.70
N THR A 258 15.78 7.56 16.19
CA THR A 258 14.56 7.60 17.00
C THR A 258 14.06 6.21 17.40
N ILE A 259 14.15 5.23 16.49
CA ILE A 259 13.88 3.82 16.82
C ILE A 259 14.85 3.39 17.94
N MET A 260 16.14 3.64 17.76
CA MET A 260 17.16 3.22 18.73
C MET A 260 17.18 4.06 20.01
N SER A 261 16.60 5.26 20.05
CA SER A 261 16.45 6.01 21.32
C SER A 261 15.37 5.42 22.22
N GLN A 262 14.34 4.80 21.66
CA GLN A 262 13.31 4.08 22.43
C GLN A 262 13.81 2.71 22.92
N PHE A 263 14.53 1.95 22.08
CA PHE A 263 14.96 0.58 22.43
C PHE A 263 16.34 0.49 23.08
N ALA A 264 17.24 1.44 22.84
CA ALA A 264 18.60 1.44 23.37
C ALA A 264 19.09 2.88 23.68
N PRO A 265 18.45 3.60 24.62
CA PRO A 265 18.76 5.00 24.92
C PRO A 265 20.25 5.27 25.20
N ASN A 266 20.95 4.33 25.85
CA ASN A 266 22.39 4.43 26.12
C ASN A 266 23.30 4.29 24.87
N GLN A 267 22.80 3.72 23.77
CA GLN A 267 23.52 3.60 22.49
C GLN A 267 23.33 4.82 21.57
N THR A 268 22.37 5.71 21.85
CA THR A 268 22.07 6.89 21.01
C THR A 268 23.30 7.75 20.70
N LYS A 269 24.15 7.99 21.69
CA LYS A 269 25.40 8.76 21.55
C LYS A 269 26.44 8.06 20.67
N VAL A 270 26.38 6.73 20.54
CA VAL A 270 27.22 5.95 19.62
C VAL A 270 26.65 6.01 18.20
N ILE A 271 25.32 5.93 18.04
CA ILE A 271 24.66 5.99 16.75
C ILE A 271 24.77 7.39 16.11
N ALA A 272 24.62 8.44 16.91
CA ALA A 272 24.84 9.82 16.48
C ALA A 272 26.27 10.05 15.91
N LYS A 273 27.27 9.34 16.46
CA LYS A 273 28.68 9.44 16.04
C LYS A 273 28.92 8.91 14.62
N PHE A 274 28.07 8.03 14.08
CA PHE A 274 28.20 7.50 12.71
C PHE A 274 27.57 8.40 11.64
N GLY A 275 26.80 9.43 12.03
CA GLY A 275 26.20 10.38 11.10
C GLY A 275 25.39 9.75 9.96
N ILE A 276 25.38 10.42 8.82
CA ILE A 276 24.63 10.04 7.61
C ILE A 276 25.19 8.79 6.91
N VAL A 277 26.43 8.39 7.21
CA VAL A 277 27.11 7.21 6.64
C VAL A 277 26.32 5.93 6.94
N SER A 278 25.74 5.84 8.14
CA SER A 278 24.86 4.76 8.58
C SER A 278 23.68 4.52 7.64
N ALA A 279 22.96 5.59 7.29
CA ALA A 279 21.82 5.55 6.38
C ALA A 279 22.26 5.22 4.95
N TYR A 280 23.33 5.85 4.45
CA TYR A 280 23.87 5.54 3.13
C TYR A 280 24.21 4.06 2.96
N LEU A 281 24.79 3.40 3.97
CA LEU A 281 25.08 1.96 3.90
C LEU A 281 23.84 1.08 3.80
N SER A 282 22.75 1.44 4.49
CA SER A 282 21.45 0.77 4.29
C SER A 282 20.94 0.94 2.85
N ILE A 283 21.12 2.13 2.25
CA ILE A 283 20.71 2.38 0.86
C ILE A 283 21.58 1.56 -0.13
N VAL A 284 22.89 1.34 0.13
CA VAL A 284 23.76 0.52 -0.75
C VAL A 284 23.35 -0.95 -0.64
N GLY A 285 23.07 -1.38 0.59
CA GLY A 285 22.51 -2.70 0.87
C GLY A 285 21.21 -2.93 0.10
N SER A 286 20.29 -1.97 0.11
CA SER A 286 19.04 -2.06 -0.64
C SER A 286 19.25 -2.17 -2.15
N ALA A 287 20.16 -1.37 -2.74
CA ALA A 287 20.50 -1.48 -4.15
C ALA A 287 21.04 -2.87 -4.52
N LEU A 288 21.91 -3.44 -3.69
CA LEU A 288 22.43 -4.80 -3.87
C LEU A 288 21.32 -5.86 -3.68
N GLY A 289 20.42 -5.69 -2.71
CA GLY A 289 19.31 -6.60 -2.47
C GLY A 289 18.35 -6.68 -3.66
N PHE A 290 17.98 -5.54 -4.25
CA PHE A 290 17.18 -5.51 -5.48
C PHE A 290 17.93 -6.10 -6.69
N ALA A 291 19.23 -5.83 -6.84
CA ALA A 291 20.04 -6.41 -7.91
C ALA A 291 20.20 -7.94 -7.77
N LEU A 292 20.31 -8.46 -6.55
CA LEU A 292 20.34 -9.89 -6.26
C LEU A 292 18.96 -10.54 -6.46
N ALA A 293 17.87 -9.85 -6.15
CA ALA A 293 16.51 -10.37 -6.35
C ALA A 293 16.23 -10.73 -7.82
N ALA A 294 16.69 -9.90 -8.76
CA ALA A 294 16.56 -10.15 -10.21
C ALA A 294 17.42 -11.31 -10.75
N ILE A 295 18.18 -11.99 -9.89
CA ILE A 295 19.07 -13.12 -10.23
C ILE A 295 18.77 -14.36 -9.37
N LEU A 296 18.26 -14.19 -8.16
CA LEU A 296 18.02 -15.27 -7.19
C LEU A 296 16.53 -15.67 -7.12
N PRO A 297 16.14 -16.88 -7.59
CA PRO A 297 14.73 -17.29 -7.70
C PRO A 297 13.99 -17.50 -6.36
N VAL A 298 14.65 -17.25 -5.23
CA VAL A 298 14.12 -17.37 -3.86
C VAL A 298 14.41 -16.12 -3.01
N GLY A 299 14.57 -14.95 -3.66
CA GLY A 299 14.91 -13.67 -3.02
C GLY A 299 14.21 -13.39 -1.69
N PRO A 300 12.86 -13.41 -1.60
CA PRO A 300 12.13 -13.15 -0.36
C PRO A 300 12.44 -14.10 0.79
N LEU A 301 12.67 -15.39 0.51
CA LEU A 301 13.08 -16.36 1.53
C LEU A 301 14.49 -16.10 2.04
N ILE A 302 15.41 -15.72 1.15
CA ILE A 302 16.78 -15.30 1.53
C ILE A 302 16.72 -14.02 2.36
N GLY A 303 15.94 -13.02 1.96
CA GLY A 303 15.76 -11.76 2.69
C GLY A 303 15.19 -11.98 4.09
N PHE A 304 14.15 -12.81 4.21
CA PHE A 304 13.55 -13.22 5.48
C PHE A 304 14.57 -13.92 6.40
N LEU A 305 15.26 -14.95 5.90
CA LEU A 305 16.28 -15.68 6.66
C LEU A 305 17.43 -14.75 7.11
N LEU A 306 17.83 -13.81 6.26
CA LEU A 306 18.88 -12.83 6.55
C LEU A 306 18.43 -11.88 7.68
N LEU A 307 17.20 -11.33 7.64
CA LEU A 307 16.67 -10.50 8.72
C LEU A 307 16.48 -11.29 10.03
N VAL A 308 16.05 -12.56 9.97
CA VAL A 308 15.97 -13.45 11.16
C VAL A 308 17.36 -13.67 11.75
N VAL A 309 18.39 -13.91 10.93
CA VAL A 309 19.78 -14.07 11.39
C VAL A 309 20.30 -12.77 12.01
N LEU A 310 20.01 -11.59 11.45
CA LEU A 310 20.36 -10.30 12.05
C LEU A 310 19.63 -10.05 13.38
N ALA A 311 18.37 -10.44 13.50
CA ALA A 311 17.62 -10.39 14.76
C ALA A 311 18.26 -11.29 15.83
N VAL A 312 18.68 -12.51 15.47
CA VAL A 312 19.39 -13.42 16.40
C VAL A 312 20.78 -12.88 16.76
N MET A 313 21.53 -12.28 15.82
CA MET A 313 22.82 -11.66 16.11
C MET A 313 22.69 -10.44 17.04
N THR A 314 21.67 -9.61 16.86
CA THR A 314 21.46 -8.44 17.73
C THR A 314 20.93 -8.85 19.12
N TYR A 315 20.01 -9.82 19.19
CA TYR A 315 19.53 -10.41 20.43
C TYR A 315 20.66 -11.04 21.26
N ASN A 316 21.53 -11.85 20.66
CA ASN A 316 22.62 -12.53 21.38
C ASN A 316 23.72 -11.60 21.91
N ASN A 317 23.77 -10.34 21.47
CA ASN A 317 24.78 -9.36 21.92
C ASN A 317 24.29 -8.42 23.04
N ASN A 318 23.02 -8.48 23.46
CA ASN A 318 22.50 -7.69 24.58
C ASN A 318 21.64 -8.56 25.53
N LYS A 319 21.74 -8.33 26.85
CA LYS A 319 20.89 -9.02 27.83
C LYS A 319 19.43 -8.49 27.79
N PRO A 320 18.43 -9.35 28.09
CA PRO A 320 17.14 -9.26 27.42
C PRO A 320 16.18 -8.20 27.98
N GLY A 321 15.65 -7.42 27.05
CA GLY A 321 14.38 -6.70 27.11
C GLY A 321 13.76 -6.71 25.70
N THR A 322 12.45 -6.44 25.59
CA THR A 322 11.70 -6.26 24.33
C THR A 322 11.80 -7.38 23.27
N GLY A 323 11.11 -8.50 23.51
CA GLY A 323 10.80 -9.52 22.48
C GLY A 323 9.78 -9.08 21.40
N GLN A 324 9.72 -7.78 21.08
CA GLN A 324 8.69 -7.16 20.23
C GLN A 324 9.27 -6.53 18.94
N THR A 325 10.57 -6.23 18.91
CA THR A 325 11.24 -5.66 17.72
C THR A 325 11.28 -6.64 16.55
N SER A 326 11.49 -7.93 16.84
CA SER A 326 11.37 -9.01 15.87
C SER A 326 9.93 -9.18 15.37
N ALA A 327 8.94 -9.11 16.25
CA ALA A 327 7.53 -9.28 15.89
C ALA A 327 7.05 -8.23 14.88
N LEU A 328 7.36 -6.95 15.08
CA LEU A 328 6.99 -5.89 14.13
C LEU A 328 7.64 -6.06 12.75
N ILE A 329 8.92 -6.43 12.69
CA ILE A 329 9.61 -6.69 11.42
C ILE A 329 9.00 -7.91 10.71
N LEU A 330 8.66 -8.97 11.45
CA LEU A 330 8.02 -10.18 10.92
C LEU A 330 6.59 -9.91 10.43
N ILE A 331 5.81 -9.07 11.11
CA ILE A 331 4.44 -8.70 10.72
C ILE A 331 4.46 -7.85 9.44
N VAL A 332 5.36 -6.86 9.33
CA VAL A 332 5.50 -6.06 8.10
C VAL A 332 6.00 -6.92 6.94
N ALA A 333 6.95 -7.83 7.17
CA ALA A 333 7.40 -8.77 6.15
C ALA A 333 6.27 -9.73 5.70
N ALA A 334 5.49 -10.27 6.64
CA ALA A 334 4.35 -11.15 6.33
C ALA A 334 3.25 -10.42 5.53
N GLY A 335 2.90 -9.18 5.92
CA GLY A 335 1.92 -8.37 5.20
C GLY A 335 2.30 -8.09 3.74
N ILE A 336 3.59 -7.87 3.47
CA ILE A 336 4.09 -7.68 2.10
C ILE A 336 4.11 -9.01 1.32
N VAL A 337 4.46 -10.13 1.96
CA VAL A 337 4.48 -11.46 1.33
C VAL A 337 3.08 -11.98 0.97
N LEU A 338 2.04 -11.57 1.69
CA LEU A 338 0.65 -12.00 1.46
C LEU A 338 -0.07 -11.26 0.32
N LEU A 339 0.43 -10.11 -0.13
CA LEU A 339 -0.20 -9.31 -1.20
C LEU A 339 0.19 -9.82 -2.60
N ARG A 340 -0.41 -10.93 -3.03
CA ARG A 340 -0.18 -11.53 -4.35
C ARG A 340 -1.46 -11.77 -5.17
N ALA A 341 -2.26 -10.72 -5.36
CA ALA A 341 -3.40 -10.76 -6.27
C ALA A 341 -2.92 -10.92 -7.73
N LYS A 342 -3.27 -12.05 -8.36
CA LYS A 342 -3.07 -12.27 -9.80
C LYS A 342 -4.36 -11.89 -10.55
N GLY A 343 -4.42 -10.66 -11.04
CA GLY A 343 -5.41 -10.30 -12.06
C GLY A 343 -5.05 -10.94 -13.40
N VAL A 344 -5.73 -12.00 -13.79
CA VAL A 344 -5.75 -12.46 -15.19
C VAL A 344 -6.76 -11.59 -15.93
N LEU A 345 -6.34 -10.99 -17.05
CA LEU A 345 -7.22 -10.24 -17.94
C LEU A 345 -7.44 -11.08 -19.20
N ALA A 346 -8.70 -11.16 -19.63
CA ALA A 346 -9.10 -11.86 -20.85
C ALA A 346 -8.58 -11.17 -22.13
N ASP A 347 -8.65 -11.88 -23.24
CA ASP A 347 -7.90 -11.58 -24.47
C ASP A 347 -8.76 -10.88 -25.53
N ASP A 348 -8.90 -9.54 -25.43
CA ASP A 348 -9.82 -8.74 -26.26
C ASP A 348 -9.25 -7.41 -26.82
N GLY A 349 -7.97 -7.14 -26.60
CA GLY A 349 -7.39 -5.78 -26.65
C GLY A 349 -6.50 -5.43 -27.86
N GLY A 350 -6.10 -6.42 -28.67
CA GLY A 350 -5.08 -6.27 -29.70
C GLY A 350 -5.51 -5.49 -30.94
N TRP A 351 -4.53 -4.93 -31.66
CA TRP A 351 -4.78 -4.19 -32.89
C TRP A 351 -5.20 -5.13 -34.02
N GLN A 352 -4.51 -6.26 -34.18
CA GLN A 352 -4.83 -7.26 -35.20
C GLN A 352 -6.14 -8.01 -34.89
N GLU A 353 -6.37 -8.36 -33.61
CA GLU A 353 -7.62 -8.95 -33.12
C GLU A 353 -8.84 -8.08 -33.44
N ALA A 354 -8.76 -6.78 -33.13
CA ALA A 354 -9.82 -5.82 -33.42
C ALA A 354 -9.85 -5.36 -34.90
N GLY A 355 -9.43 -6.22 -35.84
CA GLY A 355 -9.58 -6.03 -37.29
C GLY A 355 -8.60 -5.05 -37.94
N GLY A 356 -7.57 -4.58 -37.24
CA GLY A 356 -6.45 -3.83 -37.82
C GLY A 356 -6.76 -2.40 -38.29
N THR A 357 -7.90 -1.82 -37.90
CA THR A 357 -8.26 -0.42 -38.24
C THR A 357 -8.66 0.37 -37.01
N LEU A 358 -8.46 1.70 -37.04
CA LEU A 358 -8.74 2.56 -35.90
C LEU A 358 -10.23 2.57 -35.51
N SER A 359 -11.14 2.46 -36.49
CA SER A 359 -12.59 2.42 -36.24
C SER A 359 -13.09 1.07 -35.72
N SER A 360 -12.44 -0.03 -36.11
CA SER A 360 -12.79 -1.36 -35.58
C SER A 360 -12.18 -1.59 -34.19
N TRP A 361 -10.95 -1.11 -33.95
CA TRP A 361 -10.36 -1.09 -32.60
C TRP A 361 -11.13 -0.15 -31.66
N ALA A 362 -11.41 1.11 -32.03
CA ALA A 362 -12.18 2.02 -31.16
C ALA A 362 -13.65 1.61 -30.93
N GLY A 363 -14.13 0.54 -31.59
CA GLY A 363 -15.42 -0.09 -31.35
C GLY A 363 -15.35 -1.43 -30.61
N SER A 364 -14.15 -1.91 -30.22
CA SER A 364 -13.99 -3.16 -29.45
C SER A 364 -14.04 -2.92 -27.95
N GLU A 365 -14.49 -3.93 -27.19
CA GLU A 365 -14.62 -3.85 -25.73
C GLU A 365 -13.25 -3.66 -25.04
N GLY A 366 -12.22 -4.32 -25.57
CA GLY A 366 -10.83 -4.19 -25.11
C GLY A 366 -10.22 -2.79 -25.30
N SER A 367 -10.80 -1.91 -26.13
CA SER A 367 -10.24 -0.57 -26.36
C SER A 367 -10.33 0.35 -25.15
N ILE A 368 -11.47 0.35 -24.44
CA ILE A 368 -11.66 1.08 -23.19
C ILE A 368 -10.77 0.47 -22.10
N ARG A 369 -10.71 -0.87 -22.03
CA ARG A 369 -9.82 -1.61 -21.11
C ARG A 369 -8.35 -1.22 -21.33
N ALA A 370 -7.87 -1.21 -22.57
CA ALA A 370 -6.48 -0.86 -22.93
C ALA A 370 -6.10 0.58 -22.56
N VAL A 371 -7.01 1.54 -22.72
CA VAL A 371 -6.79 2.93 -22.29
C VAL A 371 -6.76 3.02 -20.76
N LEU A 372 -7.75 2.45 -20.06
CA LEU A 372 -7.81 2.49 -18.60
C LEU A 372 -6.65 1.75 -17.92
N HIS A 373 -6.12 0.69 -18.53
CA HIS A 373 -4.95 -0.04 -18.05
C HIS A 373 -3.68 0.82 -18.00
N GLY A 374 -3.60 1.88 -18.80
CA GLY A 374 -2.51 2.86 -18.75
C GLY A 374 -2.51 3.76 -17.50
N LEU A 375 -3.64 3.90 -16.79
CA LEU A 375 -3.81 4.89 -15.72
C LEU A 375 -2.76 4.76 -14.61
N GLY A 376 -2.53 3.56 -14.08
CA GLY A 376 -1.51 3.32 -13.04
C GLY A 376 -0.10 3.67 -13.52
N PRO A 377 0.43 3.01 -14.58
CA PRO A 377 1.68 3.36 -15.24
C PRO A 377 1.86 4.86 -15.50
N SER A 378 0.83 5.56 -15.98
CA SER A 378 0.90 6.99 -16.30
C SER A 378 0.80 7.91 -15.08
N MET A 379 0.06 7.54 -14.03
CA MET A 379 0.14 8.21 -12.73
C MET A 379 1.54 8.08 -12.16
N GLY A 380 2.13 6.89 -12.19
CA GLY A 380 3.53 6.65 -11.81
C GLY A 380 4.49 7.55 -12.60
N ALA A 381 4.40 7.52 -13.93
CA ALA A 381 5.21 8.34 -14.83
C ALA A 381 5.13 9.84 -14.49
N ALA A 382 3.94 10.36 -14.21
CA ALA A 382 3.72 11.77 -13.83
C ALA A 382 4.24 12.12 -12.42
N VAL A 383 4.13 11.19 -11.47
CA VAL A 383 4.52 11.39 -10.06
C VAL A 383 6.04 11.38 -9.87
N GLY A 384 6.80 10.59 -10.62
CA GLY A 384 8.26 10.46 -10.49
C GLY A 384 9.03 11.79 -10.54
N PRO A 385 8.85 12.63 -11.57
CA PRO A 385 9.52 13.93 -11.70
C PRO A 385 9.01 14.94 -10.66
N ALA A 386 7.74 14.87 -10.28
CA ALA A 386 7.15 15.76 -9.27
C ALA A 386 7.72 15.49 -7.87
N LEU A 387 7.82 14.22 -7.46
CA LEU A 387 8.48 13.83 -6.21
C LEU A 387 9.96 14.24 -6.23
N SER A 388 10.66 13.97 -7.33
CA SER A 388 12.06 14.37 -7.51
C SER A 388 12.27 15.87 -7.32
N ASN A 389 11.50 16.71 -8.04
CA ASN A 389 11.59 18.16 -7.94
C ASN A 389 11.24 18.64 -6.52
N SER A 390 10.19 18.08 -5.93
CA SER A 390 9.72 18.45 -4.59
C SER A 390 10.75 18.15 -3.50
N LEU A 391 11.38 16.98 -3.52
CA LEU A 391 12.40 16.59 -2.55
C LEU A 391 13.73 17.33 -2.80
N SER A 392 14.03 17.73 -4.04
CA SER A 392 15.24 18.50 -4.36
C SER A 392 15.23 19.93 -3.79
N GLY A 393 14.05 20.43 -3.41
CA GLY A 393 13.87 21.73 -2.75
C GLY A 393 14.06 21.71 -1.23
N ILE A 394 14.53 20.60 -0.64
CA ILE A 394 14.81 20.48 0.80
C ILE A 394 16.32 20.51 1.01
N SER A 395 16.80 21.52 1.74
CA SER A 395 18.22 21.78 2.01
C SER A 395 18.66 21.26 3.39
N PRO A 396 19.92 20.79 3.56
CA PRO A 396 20.52 20.53 4.88
C PRO A 396 20.48 21.72 5.87
N ASN A 397 20.21 22.93 5.38
CA ASN A 397 20.03 24.13 6.20
C ASN A 397 18.59 24.33 6.69
N ASP A 398 17.58 23.76 6.02
CA ASP A 398 16.16 23.86 6.42
C ASP A 398 15.88 23.07 7.72
N PHE A 399 16.82 22.21 8.10
CA PHE A 399 16.84 21.43 9.34
C PHE A 399 17.57 22.14 10.49
N ALA A 400 17.96 23.42 10.35
CA ALA A 400 18.49 24.23 11.44
C ALA A 400 17.39 25.17 11.96
N THR A 401 16.69 24.76 13.01
CA THR A 401 15.59 25.53 13.61
C THR A 401 15.85 25.82 15.09
N ALA A 402 16.05 27.12 15.40
CA ALA A 402 15.92 27.75 16.71
C ALA A 402 16.59 27.05 17.91
N ASP A 403 17.80 27.51 18.26
CA ASP A 403 18.25 27.46 19.66
C ASP A 403 17.52 28.58 20.45
N ASN A 404 17.00 28.18 21.61
CA ASN A 404 16.71 28.96 22.83
C ASN A 404 16.28 30.44 22.71
N SER A 405 15.04 30.71 23.12
CA SER A 405 14.58 32.05 23.54
C SER A 405 13.72 32.00 24.82
N ASP A 406 14.14 31.18 25.78
CA ASP A 406 13.61 31.12 27.14
C ASP A 406 14.78 31.38 28.12
N ASP A 407 14.54 32.23 29.13
CA ASP A 407 15.41 32.59 30.26
C ASP A 407 16.89 33.00 30.02
N GLU A 408 17.10 34.31 29.81
CA GLU A 408 17.97 35.12 30.70
C GLU A 408 17.47 36.59 30.71
N GLY A 409 17.57 37.28 31.85
CA GLY A 409 16.75 38.46 32.18
C GLY A 409 17.39 39.85 32.02
N ASP A 410 16.60 40.86 32.42
CA ASP A 410 16.90 42.30 32.65
C ASP A 410 18.25 42.89 32.19
N ASP A 411 18.20 43.88 31.28
CA ASP A 411 18.58 45.28 31.60
C ASP A 411 18.45 46.26 30.40
N GLY A 412 17.89 47.45 30.62
CA GLY A 412 18.58 48.68 30.15
C GLY A 412 18.26 49.41 28.83
N GLY A 413 17.00 49.52 28.39
CA GLY A 413 16.39 50.80 27.93
C GLY A 413 16.75 51.52 26.60
N SER A 414 15.81 52.39 26.18
CA SER A 414 15.84 53.41 25.08
C SER A 414 15.61 52.93 23.63
N GLY A 415 14.78 53.60 22.81
CA GLY A 415 13.85 54.69 23.18
C GLY A 415 13.29 55.53 22.02
N ASP A 416 12.36 54.98 21.23
CA ASP A 416 11.61 55.66 20.15
C ASP A 416 10.40 54.81 19.71
N GLY A 417 9.24 55.34 19.30
CA GLY A 417 8.76 56.73 19.35
C GLY A 417 7.63 57.03 18.35
N GLY A 418 6.35 56.80 18.71
CA GLY A 418 5.22 57.11 17.81
C GLY A 418 3.81 56.76 18.32
N TYR A 419 3.04 57.80 18.68
CA TYR A 419 1.61 58.08 18.44
C TYR A 419 0.88 57.11 17.47
N ASP A 420 -0.39 56.69 17.65
CA ASP A 420 -1.43 57.07 18.62
C ASP A 420 -2.55 56.01 18.75
N ASP A 421 -3.29 56.06 19.89
CA ASP A 421 -4.73 55.83 20.14
C ASP A 421 -5.55 54.69 19.48
N ASN A 422 -6.64 54.17 20.10
CA ASN A 422 -7.13 54.12 21.49
C ASN A 422 -8.43 53.28 21.51
N THR A 423 -8.63 52.36 22.47
CA THR A 423 -9.92 52.12 23.18
C THR A 423 -9.77 50.99 24.22
N GLY A 424 -9.45 51.35 25.46
CA GLY A 424 -10.11 50.76 26.65
C GLY A 424 -11.30 51.66 27.04
N ASP A 425 -12.09 51.39 28.08
CA ASP A 425 -11.97 50.42 29.18
C ASP A 425 -13.36 50.20 29.83
N TRP A 426 -13.51 49.23 30.74
CA TRP A 426 -14.66 49.12 31.64
C TRP A 426 -14.35 49.74 33.01
N SER A 427 -15.38 50.01 33.82
CA SER A 427 -15.19 50.36 35.24
C SER A 427 -16.31 49.75 36.09
N ASP A 428 -15.95 48.89 37.03
CA ASP A 428 -16.84 48.35 38.08
C ASP A 428 -17.11 49.38 39.18
N GLU A 429 -18.28 49.29 39.82
CA GLU A 429 -18.42 49.36 41.29
C GLU A 429 -19.60 48.47 41.74
N GLY A 430 -19.56 47.88 42.96
CA GLY A 430 -20.79 47.42 43.65
C GLY A 430 -21.00 45.92 44.00
N ARG A 431 -20.02 45.22 44.61
CA ARG A 431 -20.18 43.96 45.40
C ARG A 431 -20.30 44.29 46.93
N PRO A 432 -20.45 43.37 47.92
CA PRO A 432 -20.62 41.88 47.98
C PRO A 432 -21.86 41.43 48.85
N ASP A 433 -22.15 40.18 49.28
CA ASP A 433 -22.14 38.77 48.79
C ASP A 433 -23.00 37.89 49.76
N SER A 434 -23.42 36.67 49.35
CA SER A 434 -23.86 35.51 50.20
C SER A 434 -25.22 35.59 50.97
N ALA A 435 -25.89 34.51 51.41
CA ALA A 435 -25.64 33.05 51.40
C ALA A 435 -26.96 32.21 51.36
N ALA A 436 -26.87 30.87 51.33
CA ALA A 436 -28.00 29.91 51.50
C ALA A 436 -28.36 29.67 53.00
N ASP A 437 -29.41 28.95 53.44
CA ASP A 437 -29.65 27.50 53.23
C ASP A 437 -31.04 26.98 53.76
N GLU A 438 -31.26 25.65 53.68
CA GLU A 438 -32.47 24.80 53.86
C GLU A 438 -33.33 24.80 55.16
N THR A 439 -34.41 23.97 55.13
CA THR A 439 -35.24 23.35 56.21
C THR A 439 -36.52 24.11 56.65
N SER A 440 -37.75 23.57 56.44
CA SER A 440 -38.54 22.55 57.17
C SER A 440 -39.27 23.09 58.43
N SER A 441 -40.46 22.66 58.87
CA SER A 441 -41.32 21.49 58.56
C SER A 441 -42.79 21.73 59.02
N ASP A 442 -43.68 20.76 58.78
CA ASP A 442 -44.96 20.48 59.50
C ASP A 442 -46.15 21.49 59.39
N ALA A 443 -47.43 21.13 59.58
CA ALA A 443 -48.21 19.88 59.40
C ALA A 443 -49.71 20.18 59.62
N ASP A 444 -50.63 19.34 59.08
CA ASP A 444 -51.94 18.88 59.60
C ASP A 444 -53.00 19.88 60.18
N ASP A 445 -54.31 19.62 60.25
CA ASP A 445 -55.29 18.73 59.57
C ASP A 445 -56.72 19.14 60.07
N THR A 446 -57.80 18.62 59.47
CA THR A 446 -59.24 18.76 59.86
C THR A 446 -59.86 20.17 59.68
N GLY A 447 -61.16 20.36 59.40
CA GLY A 447 -62.35 19.48 59.48
C GLY A 447 -63.33 20.02 60.55
N ASP A 448 -64.66 19.89 60.49
CA ASP A 448 -65.60 19.29 59.53
C ASP A 448 -67.04 19.78 59.89
N SER A 449 -68.10 19.31 59.21
CA SER A 449 -69.55 19.49 59.49
C SER A 449 -70.15 20.89 59.16
N GLN A 450 -71.28 21.04 58.45
CA GLN A 450 -72.65 20.49 58.64
C GLN A 450 -73.36 21.11 59.86
N ASP A 451 -74.69 21.37 59.87
CA ASP A 451 -75.79 20.67 59.19
C ASP A 451 -77.09 21.52 59.00
N THR A 452 -78.14 20.93 58.39
CA THR A 452 -79.62 21.22 58.41
C THR A 452 -80.16 22.61 58.83
N SER A 453 -81.08 23.31 58.14
CA SER A 453 -82.29 23.00 57.33
C SER A 453 -83.59 22.68 58.11
N GLN A 454 -84.75 23.03 57.50
CA GLN A 454 -86.18 23.06 57.95
C GLN A 454 -86.73 24.48 58.21
N GLU A 455 -87.67 25.04 57.42
CA GLU A 455 -89.07 24.65 57.08
C GLU A 455 -90.11 25.20 58.09
N GLY A 456 -91.10 25.97 57.61
CA GLY A 456 -92.18 26.54 58.43
C GLY A 456 -92.98 27.69 57.76
N GLU A 457 -94.10 27.34 57.12
CA GLU A 457 -95.09 28.25 56.50
C GLU A 457 -96.03 28.86 57.61
N GLU A 458 -96.97 29.80 57.42
CA GLU A 458 -97.62 30.40 56.25
C GLU A 458 -98.40 31.70 56.64
N SER A 459 -98.57 32.68 55.72
CA SER A 459 -99.65 33.72 55.70
C SER A 459 -99.68 34.83 56.81
N SER A 460 -100.30 36.01 56.66
CA SER A 460 -101.05 36.64 55.55
C SER A 460 -101.06 38.19 55.63
N ASP A 461 -101.52 38.84 54.55
CA ASP A 461 -102.11 40.18 54.42
C ASP A 461 -101.24 41.46 54.59
N GLY A 462 -101.15 42.26 53.52
CA GLY A 462 -100.66 43.66 53.55
C GLY A 462 -100.24 44.22 52.18
N GLU A 463 -101.13 44.93 51.49
CA GLU A 463 -100.88 45.54 50.16
C GLU A 463 -99.89 46.72 50.20
N GLY A 464 -99.02 46.86 49.20
CA GLY A 464 -98.12 48.01 49.03
C GLY A 464 -97.27 47.93 47.75
N ASP A 465 -97.58 48.79 46.76
CA ASP A 465 -96.88 48.88 45.47
C ASP A 465 -95.48 49.51 45.54
N ASP A 466 -94.73 49.38 44.44
CA ASP A 466 -93.66 50.28 44.00
C ASP A 466 -92.46 50.51 44.95
N ASN A 467 -91.74 49.43 45.27
CA ASN A 467 -90.32 49.31 44.90
C ASN A 467 -89.74 47.92 45.23
N GLN A 468 -89.62 47.06 44.20
CA GLN A 468 -88.80 45.85 44.26
C GLN A 468 -87.30 46.13 44.02
N TYR A 469 -86.85 47.39 44.15
CA TYR A 469 -85.46 47.79 44.01
C TYR A 469 -85.15 48.92 45.00
N ASP A 470 -83.97 48.88 45.62
CA ASP A 470 -83.48 49.84 46.62
C ASP A 470 -83.01 51.17 46.00
N GLU A 471 -82.44 52.06 46.82
CA GLU A 471 -81.98 53.40 46.37
C GLU A 471 -80.75 53.33 45.44
N ASP A 472 -80.00 52.23 45.45
CA ASP A 472 -78.91 51.96 44.49
C ASP A 472 -79.40 51.21 43.23
N GLY A 473 -80.59 50.60 43.29
CA GLY A 473 -81.25 49.93 42.17
C GLY A 473 -81.32 48.40 42.23
N TYR A 474 -81.15 47.77 43.41
CA TYR A 474 -81.08 46.32 43.61
C TYR A 474 -82.26 45.74 44.40
N ASP A 475 -82.71 44.54 44.06
CA ASP A 475 -83.88 43.88 44.66
C ASP A 475 -83.62 43.30 46.06
N GLN A 476 -84.66 42.71 46.67
CA GLN A 476 -84.57 42.13 48.02
C GLN A 476 -83.61 40.93 48.13
N ASP A 477 -83.27 40.28 47.01
CA ASP A 477 -82.27 39.22 46.93
C ASP A 477 -80.87 39.79 46.55
N GLY A 478 -80.79 41.08 46.21
CA GLY A 478 -79.55 41.82 45.91
C GLY A 478 -79.26 42.07 44.44
N TYR A 479 -80.22 41.88 43.52
CA TYR A 479 -80.01 41.92 42.05
C TYR A 479 -80.60 43.16 41.36
N ASP A 480 -79.89 43.71 40.38
CA ASP A 480 -80.32 44.86 39.57
C ASP A 480 -81.46 44.53 38.60
N ARG A 481 -81.96 45.54 37.89
CA ARG A 481 -83.07 45.41 36.93
C ARG A 481 -82.78 44.55 35.70
N ASP A 482 -81.51 44.26 35.41
CA ASP A 482 -81.10 43.32 34.36
C ASP A 482 -80.86 41.90 34.93
N GLY A 483 -80.89 41.74 36.25
CA GLY A 483 -80.77 40.48 36.98
C GLY A 483 -79.39 40.20 37.58
N TYR A 484 -78.53 41.20 37.80
CA TYR A 484 -77.13 41.07 38.26
C TYR A 484 -76.89 41.69 39.64
N ASP A 485 -76.15 41.01 40.50
CA ASP A 485 -75.82 41.46 41.86
C ASP A 485 -74.86 42.67 41.87
N ARG A 486 -74.60 43.19 43.07
CA ARG A 486 -73.72 44.36 43.29
C ARG A 486 -72.24 44.13 42.88
N ASP A 487 -71.82 42.88 42.64
CA ASP A 487 -70.50 42.54 42.09
C ASP A 487 -70.56 42.31 40.56
N GLY A 488 -71.76 42.26 39.97
CA GLY A 488 -72.00 42.12 38.54
C GLY A 488 -72.42 40.73 38.06
N PHE A 489 -72.80 39.80 38.95
CA PHE A 489 -73.13 38.40 38.63
C PHE A 489 -74.62 38.10 38.76
N ASN A 490 -75.19 37.34 37.83
CA ASN A 490 -76.61 36.99 37.83
C ASN A 490 -76.97 35.92 38.88
N ARG A 491 -78.26 35.62 39.02
CA ARG A 491 -78.80 34.61 39.95
C ARG A 491 -78.28 33.17 39.75
N ASN A 492 -77.59 32.88 38.64
CA ASN A 492 -76.89 31.61 38.40
C ASN A 492 -75.36 31.71 38.66
N GLY A 493 -74.86 32.86 39.13
CA GLY A 493 -73.46 33.11 39.45
C GLY A 493 -72.59 33.61 38.30
N TYR A 494 -73.17 34.00 37.15
CA TYR A 494 -72.43 34.40 35.94
C TYR A 494 -72.56 35.90 35.62
N ASP A 495 -71.47 36.54 35.20
CA ASP A 495 -71.43 37.95 34.81
C ASP A 495 -72.15 38.24 33.48
N ARG A 496 -72.17 39.52 33.08
CA ARG A 496 -72.83 40.01 31.86
C ARG A 496 -72.20 39.50 30.55
N ASP A 497 -70.99 38.94 30.60
CA ASP A 497 -70.33 38.28 29.45
C ASP A 497 -70.50 36.74 29.49
N GLY A 498 -70.97 36.18 30.60
CA GLY A 498 -71.26 34.76 30.78
C GLY A 498 -70.26 33.95 31.62
N TYR A 499 -69.41 34.61 32.41
CA TYR A 499 -68.34 33.97 33.22
C TYR A 499 -68.65 34.00 34.72
N ASN A 500 -68.31 32.95 35.45
CA ASN A 500 -68.58 32.84 36.88
C ASN A 500 -67.61 33.70 37.71
N ARG A 501 -67.82 33.74 39.04
CA ARG A 501 -66.94 34.49 39.97
C ARG A 501 -65.47 34.04 39.99
N ASP A 502 -65.16 32.85 39.49
CA ASP A 502 -63.80 32.32 39.32
C ASP A 502 -63.23 32.61 37.91
N GLY A 503 -64.02 33.19 37.00
CA GLY A 503 -63.64 33.58 35.65
C GLY A 503 -64.03 32.61 34.52
N TYR A 504 -64.78 31.53 34.80
CA TYR A 504 -65.09 30.45 33.86
C TYR A 504 -66.55 30.44 33.36
N ASP A 505 -66.76 30.16 32.07
CA ASP A 505 -68.08 30.10 31.44
C ASP A 505 -68.92 28.89 31.89
N SER A 506 -70.17 28.82 31.41
CA SER A 506 -71.06 27.66 31.64
C SER A 506 -70.55 26.32 31.11
N SER A 507 -69.46 26.30 30.33
CA SER A 507 -68.77 25.11 29.83
C SER A 507 -67.49 24.79 30.62
N GLY A 508 -67.06 25.65 31.54
CA GLY A 508 -65.83 25.50 32.34
C GLY A 508 -64.56 26.11 31.73
N PHE A 509 -64.68 27.07 30.80
CA PHE A 509 -63.53 27.73 30.14
C PHE A 509 -63.49 29.23 30.43
N ASP A 510 -62.30 29.77 30.65
CA ASP A 510 -62.06 31.18 30.95
C ASP A 510 -62.25 32.09 29.73
N ARG A 511 -62.02 33.39 29.95
CA ARG A 511 -62.16 34.45 28.94
C ARG A 511 -61.15 34.36 27.78
N ASP A 512 -60.04 33.67 27.95
CA ASP A 512 -59.06 33.38 26.88
C ASP A 512 -59.34 32.02 26.20
N GLY A 513 -60.22 31.20 26.78
CA GLY A 513 -60.76 29.96 26.20
C GLY A 513 -60.26 28.68 26.86
N PHE A 514 -59.59 28.74 28.02
CA PHE A 514 -58.93 27.62 28.68
C PHE A 514 -59.64 27.19 29.98
N ASN A 515 -59.66 25.89 30.29
CA ASN A 515 -60.26 25.37 31.51
C ASN A 515 -59.32 25.49 32.73
N SER A 516 -59.78 25.04 33.90
CA SER A 516 -58.98 25.03 35.14
C SER A 516 -57.72 24.15 35.11
N GLU A 517 -57.54 23.30 34.09
CA GLU A 517 -56.31 22.55 33.83
C GLU A 517 -55.39 23.26 32.81
N GLY A 518 -55.79 24.43 32.29
CA GLY A 518 -55.06 25.20 31.29
C GLY A 518 -55.28 24.76 29.83
N LEU A 519 -56.37 24.02 29.55
CA LEU A 519 -56.64 23.39 28.25
C LEU A 519 -57.81 24.06 27.53
N ASP A 520 -57.68 24.27 26.22
CA ASP A 520 -58.75 24.77 25.38
C ASP A 520 -59.84 23.72 25.10
N ARG A 521 -60.89 24.14 24.39
CA ARG A 521 -62.07 23.31 24.08
C ARG A 521 -61.77 22.08 23.20
N ASP A 522 -60.60 22.02 22.56
CA ASP A 522 -60.15 20.87 21.77
C ASP A 522 -59.15 19.98 22.56
N GLY A 523 -58.71 20.40 23.75
CA GLY A 523 -57.83 19.66 24.65
C GLY A 523 -56.36 20.05 24.63
N PHE A 524 -56.02 21.23 24.10
CA PHE A 524 -54.63 21.71 23.98
C PHE A 524 -54.31 22.84 24.97
N TYR A 525 -53.11 22.83 25.53
CA TYR A 525 -52.59 23.94 26.33
C TYR A 525 -52.37 25.19 25.48
N SER A 526 -52.21 26.35 26.12
CA SER A 526 -51.95 27.64 25.45
C SER A 526 -50.64 27.72 24.64
N ASN A 527 -49.75 26.72 24.76
CA ASN A 527 -48.57 26.54 23.91
C ASN A 527 -48.85 25.76 22.60
N GLY A 528 -50.06 25.23 22.41
CA GLY A 528 -50.50 24.49 21.22
C GLY A 528 -50.41 22.96 21.30
N PHE A 529 -49.98 22.39 22.44
CA PHE A 529 -49.78 20.94 22.63
C PHE A 529 -50.81 20.32 23.60
N ASP A 530 -51.14 19.05 23.41
CA ASP A 530 -52.05 18.28 24.27
C ASP A 530 -51.38 17.76 25.57
N LYS A 531 -52.13 17.02 26.41
CA LYS A 531 -51.61 16.38 27.63
C LYS A 531 -50.49 15.35 27.39
N GLU A 532 -50.37 14.81 26.19
CA GLU A 532 -49.36 13.82 25.80
C GLU A 532 -48.13 14.47 25.14
N GLY A 533 -48.18 15.78 24.86
CA GLY A 533 -47.09 16.56 24.27
C GLY A 533 -47.17 16.72 22.75
N TYR A 534 -48.32 16.45 22.13
CA TYR A 534 -48.53 16.51 20.68
C TYR A 534 -49.34 17.73 20.26
N ASP A 535 -48.96 18.34 19.14
CA ASP A 535 -49.63 19.51 18.57
C ASP A 535 -50.98 19.16 17.92
N ARG A 536 -51.70 20.18 17.46
CA ARG A 536 -53.00 20.03 16.77
C ARG A 536 -52.92 19.27 15.43
N ASN A 537 -51.73 18.96 14.91
CA ASN A 537 -51.51 18.10 13.75
C ASN A 537 -51.10 16.66 14.15
N GLY A 538 -50.83 16.40 15.43
CA GLY A 538 -50.46 15.09 15.98
C GLY A 538 -48.96 14.86 16.16
N PHE A 539 -48.12 15.91 16.12
CA PHE A 539 -46.65 15.82 16.21
C PHE A 539 -46.11 16.43 17.51
N ASP A 540 -45.09 15.80 18.10
CA ASP A 540 -44.40 16.30 19.29
C ASP A 540 -43.57 17.57 19.01
N ALA A 541 -43.00 18.16 20.06
CA ALA A 541 -42.16 19.36 19.95
C ALA A 541 -40.85 19.16 19.15
N GLU A 542 -40.51 17.93 18.76
CA GLU A 542 -39.38 17.60 17.86
C GLU A 542 -39.85 17.27 16.44
N GLY A 543 -41.16 17.20 16.19
CA GLY A 543 -41.78 16.97 14.87
C GLY A 543 -42.13 15.51 14.57
N TYR A 544 -42.27 14.64 15.58
CA TYR A 544 -42.59 13.21 15.42
C TYR A 544 -43.99 12.86 15.94
N ASP A 545 -44.69 11.98 15.23
CA ASP A 545 -46.05 11.55 15.59
C ASP A 545 -46.07 10.59 16.79
N ARG A 546 -47.28 10.18 17.19
CA ARG A 546 -47.50 9.16 18.24
C ARG A 546 -46.94 7.76 17.90
N SER A 547 -46.49 7.54 16.67
CA SER A 547 -45.76 6.35 16.21
C SER A 547 -44.23 6.52 16.26
N GLY A 548 -43.73 7.73 16.54
CA GLY A 548 -42.32 8.09 16.52
C GLY A 548 -41.77 8.47 15.14
N LEU A 549 -42.63 8.77 14.16
CA LEU A 549 -42.29 9.10 12.78
C LEU A 549 -42.55 10.58 12.47
N ASN A 550 -41.64 11.23 11.74
CA ASN A 550 -41.81 12.61 11.31
C ASN A 550 -42.86 12.74 10.18
N GLN A 551 -43.15 13.98 9.77
CA GLN A 551 -44.11 14.26 8.68
C GLN A 551 -43.75 13.61 7.32
N GLU A 552 -42.49 13.24 7.10
CA GLU A 552 -42.01 12.52 5.90
C GLU A 552 -42.09 10.99 6.05
N GLY A 553 -42.39 10.47 7.25
CA GLY A 553 -42.56 9.04 7.55
C GLY A 553 -41.33 8.34 8.13
N PHE A 554 -40.30 9.08 8.56
CA PHE A 554 -39.04 8.55 9.10
C PHE A 554 -38.94 8.70 10.63
N ASP A 555 -38.35 7.70 11.28
CA ASP A 555 -38.05 7.68 12.72
C ASP A 555 -36.97 8.71 13.11
N ARG A 556 -36.76 8.86 14.41
CA ARG A 556 -35.74 9.76 15.01
C ARG A 556 -34.29 9.42 14.63
N GLU A 557 -34.05 8.31 13.94
CA GLU A 557 -32.75 7.87 13.42
C GLU A 557 -32.67 7.95 11.88
N GLY A 558 -33.75 8.37 11.21
CA GLY A 558 -33.84 8.60 9.77
C GLY A 558 -34.35 7.41 8.94
N TYR A 559 -35.00 6.41 9.54
CA TYR A 559 -35.50 5.19 8.88
C TYR A 559 -37.02 5.12 8.89
N ASP A 560 -37.64 4.70 7.79
CA ASP A 560 -39.09 4.52 7.73
C ASP A 560 -39.55 3.30 8.56
N LYS A 561 -40.87 3.18 8.70
CA LYS A 561 -41.55 2.03 9.33
C LYS A 561 -41.18 0.64 8.77
N ASP A 562 -40.61 0.55 7.57
CA ASP A 562 -40.16 -0.70 6.95
C ASP A 562 -38.66 -0.96 7.23
N GLY A 563 -37.94 0.00 7.83
CA GLY A 563 -36.53 -0.07 8.24
C GLY A 563 -35.54 0.64 7.31
N PHE A 564 -36.01 1.44 6.34
CA PHE A 564 -35.18 2.01 5.27
C PHE A 564 -35.12 3.54 5.34
N ASN A 565 -33.92 4.10 5.17
CA ASN A 565 -33.71 5.55 5.13
C ASN A 565 -34.19 6.19 3.82
N SER A 566 -34.09 7.51 3.71
CA SER A 566 -34.54 8.29 2.55
C SER A 566 -33.82 7.98 1.22
N ASN A 567 -32.70 7.24 1.25
CA ASN A 567 -32.04 6.70 0.05
C ASN A 567 -32.52 5.28 -0.31
N GLY A 568 -33.46 4.72 0.44
CA GLY A 568 -33.98 3.36 0.25
C GLY A 568 -33.09 2.25 0.81
N LEU A 569 -32.16 2.58 1.72
CA LEU A 569 -31.21 1.63 2.33
C LEU A 569 -31.52 1.36 3.79
N ASP A 570 -31.34 0.11 4.23
CA ASP A 570 -31.55 -0.33 5.61
C ASP A 570 -30.42 0.13 6.55
N ARG A 571 -30.55 -0.26 7.82
CA ARG A 571 -29.60 0.06 8.91
C ARG A 571 -28.22 -0.60 8.76
N GLU A 572 -28.05 -1.53 7.81
CA GLU A 572 -26.79 -2.19 7.46
C GLU A 572 -26.24 -1.74 6.09
N GLY A 573 -27.02 -0.98 5.31
CA GLY A 573 -26.62 -0.38 4.03
C GLY A 573 -27.21 -1.06 2.78
N TYR A 574 -28.15 -1.99 2.94
CA TYR A 574 -28.75 -2.78 1.85
C TYR A 574 -30.08 -2.18 1.36
N ASP A 575 -30.34 -2.25 0.06
CA ASP A 575 -31.59 -1.83 -0.56
C ASP A 575 -32.77 -2.77 -0.23
N ARG A 576 -33.98 -2.40 -0.67
CA ARG A 576 -35.20 -3.20 -0.43
C ARG A 576 -35.23 -4.56 -1.14
N ASP A 577 -34.34 -4.82 -2.09
CA ASP A 577 -34.16 -6.14 -2.70
C ASP A 577 -33.10 -6.98 -1.94
N GLY A 578 -32.34 -6.36 -1.01
CA GLY A 578 -31.33 -6.98 -0.16
C GLY A 578 -29.88 -6.78 -0.62
N PHE A 579 -29.60 -5.80 -1.49
CA PHE A 579 -28.28 -5.57 -2.11
C PHE A 579 -27.64 -4.23 -1.68
N ASP A 580 -26.33 -4.21 -1.46
CA ASP A 580 -25.59 -3.00 -1.08
C ASP A 580 -25.42 -2.01 -2.25
N GLN A 581 -24.80 -0.85 -1.99
CA GLN A 581 -24.51 0.17 -3.01
C GLN A 581 -23.56 -0.31 -4.13
N GLN A 582 -22.89 -1.44 -3.93
CA GLN A 582 -21.99 -2.07 -4.88
C GLN A 582 -22.69 -3.16 -5.71
N GLY A 583 -23.90 -3.57 -5.31
CA GLY A 583 -24.78 -4.51 -6.00
C GLY A 583 -24.77 -5.93 -5.42
N TYR A 584 -24.23 -6.16 -4.22
CA TYR A 584 -24.05 -7.48 -3.61
C TYR A 584 -24.99 -7.73 -2.42
N ASP A 585 -25.46 -8.97 -2.28
CA ASP A 585 -26.31 -9.42 -1.19
C ASP A 585 -25.54 -9.49 0.16
N ARG A 586 -26.27 -9.72 1.24
CA ARG A 586 -25.71 -9.94 2.59
C ARG A 586 -24.75 -11.15 2.71
N ASN A 587 -24.58 -11.95 1.65
CA ASN A 587 -23.63 -13.06 1.55
C ASN A 587 -22.43 -12.75 0.63
N GLY A 588 -22.41 -11.58 -0.03
CA GLY A 588 -21.35 -11.14 -0.94
C GLY A 588 -21.57 -11.49 -2.42
N TYR A 589 -22.80 -11.81 -2.85
CA TYR A 589 -23.12 -12.21 -4.24
C TYR A 589 -24.04 -11.21 -4.93
N ASP A 590 -23.78 -10.92 -6.20
CA ASP A 590 -24.56 -9.98 -7.01
C ASP A 590 -25.98 -10.47 -7.33
N ARG A 591 -26.76 -9.63 -8.03
CA ARG A 591 -28.13 -9.94 -8.47
C ARG A 591 -28.22 -11.10 -9.48
N GLN A 592 -27.08 -11.62 -9.96
CA GLN A 592 -26.95 -12.74 -10.88
C GLN A 592 -26.49 -14.02 -10.15
N GLY A 593 -25.97 -13.90 -8.94
CA GLY A 593 -25.54 -14.99 -8.06
C GLY A 593 -24.03 -15.18 -7.94
N TYR A 594 -23.21 -14.23 -8.41
CA TYR A 594 -21.75 -14.31 -8.47
C TYR A 594 -21.09 -13.36 -7.46
N ASP A 595 -19.96 -13.77 -6.88
CA ASP A 595 -19.20 -12.96 -5.93
C ASP A 595 -18.42 -11.83 -6.60
N SER A 596 -17.73 -11.00 -5.80
CA SER A 596 -16.89 -9.91 -6.32
C SER A 596 -15.70 -10.34 -7.20
N TRP A 597 -15.46 -11.65 -7.36
CA TRP A 597 -14.45 -12.24 -8.24
C TRP A 597 -15.07 -12.89 -9.49
N GLY A 598 -16.40 -12.96 -9.58
CA GLY A 598 -17.14 -13.53 -10.70
C GLY A 598 -17.54 -15.00 -10.53
N TYR A 599 -17.49 -15.56 -9.31
CA TYR A 599 -17.78 -16.98 -9.05
C TYR A 599 -19.08 -17.20 -8.27
N ASP A 600 -19.84 -18.22 -8.65
CA ASP A 600 -21.10 -18.59 -8.03
C ASP A 600 -20.92 -19.22 -6.63
N LYS A 601 -22.04 -19.62 -6.01
CA LYS A 601 -22.06 -20.20 -4.66
C LYS A 601 -21.42 -21.59 -4.55
N ASP A 602 -21.13 -22.25 -5.68
CA ASP A 602 -20.38 -23.50 -5.75
C ASP A 602 -18.89 -23.28 -6.12
N GLY A 603 -18.51 -22.06 -6.52
CA GLY A 603 -17.14 -21.66 -6.87
C GLY A 603 -16.82 -21.63 -8.37
N PHE A 604 -17.84 -21.57 -9.24
CA PHE A 604 -17.69 -21.59 -10.71
C PHE A 604 -18.09 -20.25 -11.35
N ASP A 605 -17.37 -19.83 -12.39
CA ASP A 605 -17.67 -18.61 -13.15
C ASP A 605 -18.91 -18.75 -14.07
N SER A 606 -19.23 -17.68 -14.80
CA SER A 606 -20.37 -17.65 -15.72
C SER A 606 -20.28 -18.63 -16.89
N ASP A 607 -19.07 -19.06 -17.26
CA ASP A 607 -18.83 -20.05 -18.31
C ASP A 607 -18.80 -21.49 -17.77
N GLY A 608 -18.80 -21.64 -16.43
CA GLY A 608 -18.91 -22.90 -15.70
C GLY A 608 -17.59 -23.46 -15.18
N TYR A 609 -16.53 -22.65 -15.08
CA TYR A 609 -15.18 -23.07 -14.68
C TYR A 609 -14.78 -22.54 -13.29
N ASP A 610 -14.00 -23.33 -12.55
CA ASP A 610 -13.48 -22.95 -11.24
C ASP A 610 -12.28 -21.97 -11.32
N GLN A 611 -11.82 -21.49 -10.17
CA GLN A 611 -10.61 -20.64 -10.06
C GLN A 611 -9.31 -21.32 -10.52
N GLN A 612 -9.33 -22.59 -10.91
CA GLN A 612 -8.20 -23.33 -11.48
C GLN A 612 -8.36 -23.56 -13.00
N GLY A 613 -9.54 -23.23 -13.56
CA GLY A 613 -9.87 -23.34 -14.98
C GLY A 613 -10.58 -24.64 -15.38
N TYR A 614 -11.17 -25.38 -14.43
CA TYR A 614 -11.83 -26.68 -14.67
C TYR A 614 -13.35 -26.60 -14.55
N ASP A 615 -14.06 -27.28 -15.45
CA ASP A 615 -15.52 -27.42 -15.45
C ASP A 615 -16.02 -28.22 -14.23
N ARG A 616 -17.34 -28.25 -14.04
CA ARG A 616 -17.99 -29.03 -12.96
C ARG A 616 -17.79 -30.57 -13.07
N ASP A 617 -17.23 -31.10 -14.18
CA ASP A 617 -16.79 -32.49 -14.30
C ASP A 617 -15.29 -32.68 -13.90
N GLY A 618 -14.53 -31.59 -13.74
CA GLY A 618 -13.09 -31.59 -13.44
C GLY A 618 -12.16 -31.47 -14.67
N TYR A 619 -12.63 -30.86 -15.76
CA TYR A 619 -11.90 -30.75 -17.05
C TYR A 619 -11.74 -29.31 -17.53
N ASP A 620 -10.56 -28.97 -18.05
CA ASP A 620 -10.26 -27.64 -18.56
C ASP A 620 -11.03 -27.30 -19.86
N GLY A 621 -10.92 -26.05 -20.32
CA GLY A 621 -11.49 -25.60 -21.60
C GLY A 621 -10.94 -26.31 -22.86
N SER A 622 -9.94 -27.18 -22.73
CA SER A 622 -9.47 -28.09 -23.79
C SER A 622 -10.06 -29.51 -23.68
N GLY A 623 -10.81 -29.78 -22.61
CA GLY A 623 -11.41 -31.07 -22.29
C GLY A 623 -10.49 -32.02 -21.53
N ARG A 624 -9.51 -31.53 -20.77
CA ARG A 624 -8.48 -32.32 -20.06
C ARG A 624 -8.55 -32.22 -18.54
N ASP A 625 -8.34 -33.34 -17.86
CA ASP A 625 -8.29 -33.42 -16.39
C ASP A 625 -7.05 -32.71 -15.84
N SER A 626 -6.99 -32.53 -14.50
CA SER A 626 -5.85 -31.89 -13.82
C SER A 626 -4.50 -32.62 -13.94
N ASN A 627 -4.44 -33.73 -14.68
CA ASN A 627 -3.26 -34.52 -14.97
C ASN A 627 -2.94 -34.52 -16.49
N GLY A 628 -3.70 -33.80 -17.30
CA GLY A 628 -3.53 -33.63 -18.75
C GLY A 628 -4.31 -34.61 -19.64
N TYR A 629 -5.19 -35.46 -19.10
CA TYR A 629 -5.87 -36.52 -19.85
C TYR A 629 -7.27 -36.10 -20.32
N ASP A 630 -7.61 -36.38 -21.58
CA ASP A 630 -8.92 -36.10 -22.18
C ASP A 630 -10.08 -36.83 -21.46
N LYS A 631 -11.34 -36.47 -21.75
CA LYS A 631 -12.54 -37.22 -21.27
C LYS A 631 -12.58 -38.71 -21.74
N SER A 632 -11.59 -39.19 -22.51
CA SER A 632 -11.37 -40.62 -22.85
C SER A 632 -10.20 -41.28 -22.09
N GLY A 633 -9.44 -40.54 -21.29
CA GLY A 633 -8.30 -41.03 -20.50
C GLY A 633 -6.92 -40.93 -21.17
N TYR A 634 -6.73 -40.09 -22.20
CA TYR A 634 -5.49 -39.98 -22.98
C TYR A 634 -4.86 -38.58 -22.97
N ASP A 635 -3.53 -38.51 -22.88
CA ASP A 635 -2.74 -37.26 -22.83
C ASP A 635 -2.72 -36.50 -24.18
N GLU A 636 -1.88 -35.47 -24.30
CA GLU A 636 -1.73 -34.70 -25.56
C GLU A 636 -1.00 -35.50 -26.65
N SER A 637 -0.14 -36.43 -26.27
CA SER A 637 0.59 -37.32 -27.19
C SER A 637 -0.23 -38.54 -27.62
N GLY A 638 -1.40 -38.77 -27.00
CA GLY A 638 -2.34 -39.84 -27.31
C GLY A 638 -2.17 -41.12 -26.47
N TYR A 639 -1.45 -41.06 -25.36
CA TYR A 639 -1.16 -42.19 -24.47
C TYR A 639 -1.99 -42.15 -23.19
N ASP A 640 -2.34 -43.32 -22.64
CA ASP A 640 -3.11 -43.48 -21.43
C ASP A 640 -2.26 -43.28 -20.16
N LYS A 641 -2.88 -43.38 -18.98
CA LYS A 641 -2.21 -43.26 -17.67
C LYS A 641 -1.17 -44.37 -17.38
N ASN A 642 -1.01 -45.35 -18.28
CA ASN A 642 -0.01 -46.41 -18.24
C ASN A 642 1.08 -46.23 -19.31
N GLY A 643 0.97 -45.23 -20.20
CA GLY A 643 1.90 -44.95 -21.28
C GLY A 643 1.60 -45.66 -22.60
N PHE A 644 0.38 -46.17 -22.82
CA PHE A 644 0.00 -46.88 -24.05
C PHE A 644 -1.04 -46.10 -24.88
N ASP A 645 -0.88 -46.12 -26.21
CA ASP A 645 -1.77 -45.43 -27.14
C ASP A 645 -3.15 -46.11 -27.27
N LYS A 646 -4.04 -45.53 -28.09
CA LYS A 646 -5.37 -46.09 -28.39
C LYS A 646 -5.34 -47.47 -29.10
N ASN A 647 -4.17 -47.96 -29.53
CA ASN A 647 -3.96 -49.29 -30.10
C ASN A 647 -3.26 -50.27 -29.11
N GLY A 648 -2.77 -49.79 -27.96
CA GLY A 648 -2.12 -50.59 -26.92
C GLY A 648 -0.59 -50.65 -27.00
N TYR A 649 0.06 -49.71 -27.69
CA TYR A 649 1.52 -49.63 -27.86
C TYR A 649 2.12 -48.40 -27.15
N ASP A 650 3.34 -48.54 -26.63
CA ASP A 650 4.07 -47.46 -25.96
C ASP A 650 4.69 -46.45 -26.94
N SER A 651 5.36 -45.42 -26.42
CA SER A 651 6.07 -44.40 -27.21
C SER A 651 7.20 -44.93 -28.10
N TRP A 652 7.60 -46.19 -27.93
CA TRP A 652 8.63 -46.88 -28.71
C TRP A 652 8.03 -47.87 -29.72
N GLY A 653 6.71 -48.08 -29.68
CA GLY A 653 5.97 -48.95 -30.59
C GLY A 653 5.77 -50.39 -30.10
N TYR A 654 5.98 -50.67 -28.81
CA TYR A 654 5.86 -52.00 -28.21
C TYR A 654 4.58 -52.15 -27.38
N ASP A 655 3.94 -53.32 -27.45
CA ASP A 655 2.80 -53.67 -26.62
C ASP A 655 3.20 -53.84 -25.14
N LYS A 656 2.20 -53.92 -24.26
CA LYS A 656 2.40 -54.16 -22.81
C LYS A 656 3.17 -55.44 -22.43
N ASN A 657 3.49 -56.31 -23.39
CA ASN A 657 4.28 -57.52 -23.20
C ASN A 657 5.71 -57.37 -23.78
N GLY A 658 6.04 -56.21 -24.36
CA GLY A 658 7.35 -55.89 -24.92
C GLY A 658 7.51 -56.19 -26.42
N TYR A 659 6.43 -56.39 -27.17
CA TYR A 659 6.48 -56.75 -28.60
C TYR A 659 5.87 -55.70 -29.52
N ASP A 660 6.54 -55.38 -30.61
CA ASP A 660 6.05 -54.47 -31.63
C ASP A 660 4.81 -55.01 -32.39
N LYS A 661 4.26 -54.16 -33.25
CA LYS A 661 3.12 -54.48 -34.14
C LYS A 661 3.36 -55.68 -35.06
N ASP A 662 4.62 -55.98 -35.40
CA ASP A 662 5.05 -57.03 -36.33
C ASP A 662 5.42 -58.33 -35.58
N GLY A 663 5.44 -58.28 -34.24
CA GLY A 663 5.57 -59.42 -33.33
C GLY A 663 6.94 -59.59 -32.65
N TRP A 664 7.82 -58.57 -32.71
CA TRP A 664 9.23 -58.64 -32.30
C TRP A 664 9.52 -57.83 -31.04
N ASP A 665 10.40 -58.34 -30.18
CA ASP A 665 10.87 -57.59 -29.01
C ASP A 665 11.97 -56.57 -29.36
N GLN A 666 12.36 -55.75 -28.39
CA GLN A 666 13.44 -54.75 -28.53
C GLN A 666 14.82 -55.34 -28.90
N TYR A 667 14.99 -56.66 -28.82
CA TYR A 667 16.22 -57.38 -29.15
C TYR A 667 16.13 -58.13 -30.49
N GLY A 668 14.97 -58.11 -31.15
CA GLY A 668 14.72 -58.72 -32.46
C GLY A 668 14.27 -60.19 -32.42
N TYR A 669 13.66 -60.65 -31.32
CA TYR A 669 13.10 -62.01 -31.18
C TYR A 669 11.56 -62.01 -31.20
N ASP A 670 10.97 -63.05 -31.80
CA ASP A 670 9.52 -63.24 -31.83
C ASP A 670 8.95 -63.62 -30.44
N ARG A 671 7.62 -63.69 -30.33
CA ARG A 671 6.91 -64.17 -29.11
C ARG A 671 7.24 -65.61 -28.68
N ASN A 672 8.07 -66.34 -29.44
CA ASN A 672 8.57 -67.68 -29.10
C ASN A 672 10.08 -67.67 -28.74
N GLY A 673 10.74 -66.51 -28.79
CA GLY A 673 12.16 -66.33 -28.47
C GLY A 673 13.13 -66.57 -29.63
N PHE A 674 12.68 -66.50 -30.90
CA PHE A 674 13.52 -66.71 -32.09
C PHE A 674 13.69 -65.46 -32.94
N ASP A 675 14.91 -65.22 -33.43
CA ASP A 675 15.28 -64.09 -34.30
C ASP A 675 14.71 -64.19 -35.73
N GLY A 676 14.95 -63.16 -36.54
CA GLY A 676 14.59 -63.14 -37.96
C GLY A 676 15.24 -64.23 -38.83
N ASN A 677 16.23 -64.97 -38.32
CA ASN A 677 16.84 -66.15 -38.95
C ASN A 677 16.27 -67.48 -38.39
N GLY A 678 15.32 -67.42 -37.47
CA GLY A 678 14.70 -68.56 -36.80
C GLY A 678 15.55 -69.19 -35.70
N ARG A 679 16.43 -68.41 -35.03
CA ARG A 679 17.34 -68.88 -33.97
C ARG A 679 17.11 -68.18 -32.63
N ASP A 680 17.22 -68.93 -31.54
CA ASP A 680 17.14 -68.40 -30.18
C ASP A 680 18.39 -67.61 -29.77
N ILE A 681 18.34 -66.96 -28.60
CA ILE A 681 19.41 -66.14 -28.04
C ILE A 681 20.72 -66.91 -27.79
N ASP A 682 20.65 -68.23 -27.64
CA ASP A 682 21.82 -69.13 -27.52
C ASP A 682 22.32 -69.62 -28.91
N GLY A 683 21.64 -69.25 -29.99
CA GLY A 683 22.00 -69.52 -31.38
C GLY A 683 21.42 -70.79 -31.98
N PHE A 684 20.49 -71.49 -31.31
CA PHE A 684 19.87 -72.74 -31.77
C PHE A 684 18.60 -72.47 -32.57
N ASP A 685 18.33 -73.27 -33.62
CA ASP A 685 17.13 -73.14 -34.44
C ASP A 685 15.87 -73.65 -33.72
N ARG A 686 14.69 -73.54 -34.37
CA ARG A 686 13.42 -74.07 -33.85
C ARG A 686 13.38 -75.60 -33.64
N ASN A 687 14.41 -76.35 -34.06
CA ASN A 687 14.60 -77.77 -33.78
C ASN A 687 15.58 -78.01 -32.62
N GLY A 688 16.13 -76.95 -32.01
CA GLY A 688 17.13 -77.00 -30.97
C GLY A 688 18.56 -77.21 -31.47
N LEU A 689 18.89 -76.87 -32.73
CA LEU A 689 20.19 -77.13 -33.37
C LEU A 689 21.00 -75.86 -33.72
N ASP A 690 22.29 -75.86 -33.40
CA ASP A 690 23.23 -74.77 -33.68
C ASP A 690 23.50 -74.58 -35.19
N ARG A 691 24.40 -73.66 -35.55
CA ARG A 691 24.78 -73.43 -36.96
C ARG A 691 25.54 -74.62 -37.61
N ASN A 692 25.93 -75.62 -36.82
CA ASN A 692 26.69 -76.80 -37.25
C ASN A 692 25.86 -78.10 -37.19
N GLY A 693 24.60 -78.05 -36.71
CA GLY A 693 23.70 -79.20 -36.59
C GLY A 693 23.79 -79.98 -35.28
N PHE A 694 24.31 -79.38 -34.20
CA PHE A 694 24.40 -79.97 -32.86
C PHE A 694 23.41 -79.32 -31.89
N ASN A 695 22.88 -80.11 -30.96
CA ASN A 695 21.95 -79.65 -29.92
C ASN A 695 22.66 -78.95 -28.75
N ARG A 696 21.89 -78.49 -27.76
CA ARG A 696 22.41 -77.83 -26.54
C ARG A 696 23.37 -78.70 -25.71
N ASP A 697 23.31 -80.03 -25.83
CA ASP A 697 24.24 -80.98 -25.21
C ASP A 697 25.51 -81.24 -26.04
N GLY A 698 25.65 -80.62 -27.21
CA GLY A 698 26.78 -80.79 -28.13
C GLY A 698 26.69 -82.04 -29.02
N VAL A 699 25.49 -82.62 -29.17
CA VAL A 699 25.22 -83.87 -29.89
C VAL A 699 24.40 -83.61 -31.17
N ASN A 700 24.77 -84.22 -32.29
CA ASN A 700 24.06 -84.06 -33.55
C ASN A 700 22.83 -84.98 -33.67
N LYS A 701 22.02 -84.78 -34.72
CA LYS A 701 20.85 -85.59 -35.06
C LYS A 701 21.10 -87.11 -35.18
N ASP A 702 22.35 -87.53 -35.38
CA ASP A 702 22.76 -88.93 -35.56
C ASP A 702 23.27 -89.54 -34.22
N GLY A 703 23.17 -88.79 -33.12
CA GLY A 703 23.60 -89.20 -31.78
C GLY A 703 25.09 -88.99 -31.48
N LYS A 704 25.83 -88.28 -32.34
CA LYS A 704 27.30 -88.09 -32.22
C LYS A 704 27.68 -86.73 -31.67
N THR A 705 28.68 -86.70 -30.80
CA THR A 705 29.33 -85.47 -30.32
C THR A 705 30.14 -84.77 -31.42
N ARG A 706 30.46 -83.49 -31.22
CA ARG A 706 31.37 -82.74 -32.11
C ARG A 706 32.74 -83.43 -32.30
N GLU A 707 33.26 -84.08 -31.27
CA GLU A 707 34.56 -84.76 -31.32
C GLU A 707 34.51 -86.04 -32.18
N GLU A 708 33.45 -86.83 -32.06
CA GLU A 708 33.25 -88.03 -32.89
C GLU A 708 33.03 -87.68 -34.37
N VAL A 709 32.29 -86.59 -34.65
CA VAL A 709 32.11 -86.10 -36.03
C VAL A 709 33.44 -85.61 -36.61
N LEU A 710 34.25 -84.89 -35.85
CA LEU A 710 35.59 -84.46 -36.28
C LEU A 710 36.55 -85.65 -36.49
N ALA A 711 36.48 -86.66 -35.63
CA ALA A 711 37.26 -87.89 -35.78
C ALA A 711 36.87 -88.66 -37.05
N GLU A 712 35.57 -88.82 -37.33
CA GLU A 712 35.08 -89.49 -38.54
C GLU A 712 35.42 -88.71 -39.83
N ILE A 713 35.36 -87.37 -39.79
CA ILE A 713 35.84 -86.53 -40.90
C ILE A 713 37.35 -86.72 -41.10
N LYS A 714 38.14 -86.74 -40.02
CA LYS A 714 39.59 -86.95 -40.08
C LYS A 714 39.96 -88.32 -40.63
N GLU A 715 39.30 -89.38 -40.17
CA GLU A 715 39.49 -90.75 -40.69
C GLU A 715 39.13 -90.83 -42.18
N ARG A 716 38.01 -90.20 -42.61
CA ARG A 716 37.64 -90.12 -44.03
C ARG A 716 38.67 -89.37 -44.86
N MET A 717 39.25 -88.28 -44.34
CA MET A 717 40.32 -87.55 -45.03
C MET A 717 41.64 -88.33 -45.07
N GLU A 718 42.06 -88.98 -43.98
CA GLU A 718 43.24 -89.84 -43.94
C GLU A 718 43.10 -91.04 -44.88
N LYS A 719 41.92 -91.66 -44.91
CA LYS A 719 41.58 -92.72 -45.88
C LYS A 719 41.61 -92.21 -47.32
N SER A 720 41.00 -91.06 -47.61
CA SER A 720 41.02 -90.46 -48.94
C SER A 720 42.44 -90.07 -49.40
N GLN A 721 43.26 -89.53 -48.50
CA GLN A 721 44.68 -89.28 -48.76
C GLN A 721 45.41 -90.58 -49.06
N LYS A 722 45.19 -91.63 -48.27
CA LYS A 722 45.80 -92.95 -48.52
C LYS A 722 45.35 -93.56 -49.85
N GLU A 723 44.06 -93.53 -50.17
CA GLU A 723 43.52 -93.98 -51.46
C GLU A 723 44.13 -93.16 -52.63
N SER A 724 44.38 -91.86 -52.45
CA SER A 724 45.08 -91.03 -53.45
C SER A 724 46.58 -91.36 -53.57
N ALA A 725 47.23 -91.79 -52.50
CA ALA A 725 48.63 -92.24 -52.49
C ALA A 725 48.78 -93.66 -53.07
N ASP A 726 47.81 -94.54 -52.82
CA ASP A 726 47.73 -95.88 -53.42
C ASP A 726 47.39 -95.77 -54.93
N ALA A 727 46.58 -94.78 -55.34
CA ALA A 727 46.37 -94.43 -56.76
C ALA A 727 47.64 -93.85 -57.42
N SER A 728 48.37 -93.00 -56.70
CA SER A 728 49.60 -92.36 -57.20
C SER A 728 50.77 -93.37 -57.31
N SER A 729 50.88 -94.30 -56.37
CA SER A 729 51.88 -95.37 -56.42
C SER A 729 51.53 -96.46 -57.43
N SER A 730 50.25 -96.80 -57.62
CA SER A 730 49.85 -97.68 -58.74
C SER A 730 50.08 -97.05 -60.11
N ALA A 731 49.94 -95.72 -60.26
CA ALA A 731 50.37 -95.02 -61.47
C ALA A 731 51.89 -95.15 -61.74
N TRP A 732 52.73 -95.07 -60.69
CA TRP A 732 54.18 -95.28 -60.79
C TRP A 732 54.57 -96.71 -61.25
N TRP A 733 53.75 -97.72 -60.97
CA TRP A 733 53.98 -99.08 -61.50
C TRP A 733 53.73 -99.19 -63.01
N TRP A 734 52.78 -98.43 -63.56
CA TRP A 734 52.53 -98.40 -65.01
C TRP A 734 53.62 -97.62 -65.77
N ASP A 735 54.06 -96.48 -65.24
CA ASP A 735 55.11 -95.63 -65.84
C ASP A 735 56.51 -96.31 -65.86
N LYS A 736 56.64 -97.45 -65.16
CA LYS A 736 57.86 -98.27 -65.08
C LYS A 736 57.73 -99.64 -65.77
N ALA A 737 56.60 -99.88 -66.44
CA ALA A 737 56.30 -101.12 -67.18
C ALA A 737 56.10 -100.87 -68.69
N ALA A 738 56.33 -99.64 -69.15
CA ALA A 738 56.43 -99.21 -70.54
C ALA A 738 57.90 -98.96 -70.93
#